data_AF-A0ABC9FGT9-F1
#
_entry.id   AF-A0ABC9FGT9-F1
#
_cell.length_a   1.000
_cell.length_b   1.000
_cell.length_c   1.000
_cell.angle_alpha   90.00
_cell.angle_beta   90.00
_cell.angle_gamma   90.00
#
_symmetry.space_group_name_H-M   'P 1'
#
loop_
_entity.id
_entity.type
_entity.pdbx_description
1 polymer ?
#
loop_
_entity_poly.entity_id
_entity_poly.type
_entity_poly.pdbx_seq_one_letter_code
_entity_poly.pdbx_strand_id
1 'polypeptide(L)'
;MFLVLYHQIYLPMVIRMLEKKDSLSCPPSTQWTSDGLEKDLYIQSNSVTVLAMDGRRRWLDIKKLGSNGRGHFVFVTNLAPCSGVRIHLWPEKHHSPVQNEVPAGKTIVEVTSKMVQIPAGPAPKQVEPGSQTEQPPPSAFLLLSPEELNGFSFMTISVAPRPTISGRPSPAASMAVGQFFNPEEGASAHSTARIIRSSFAPEEIFLSEDHPLALNLTFSASLGLLPVILSLKTAGCGIKNAGDQMEAERNNLCKLRCFPPVALAWDSVSGLHIIPNIYSETIVVDSSPAFWDSPEGTDRTTVMILADPHCSYKVTARASLSAAASRFFLLYSSEILGFMVAIMFFGLMRQSSAWECDSSVPSILSAIESNLGLPKPFMLLCFTPTLLFLAFLFFMAQQKPPFGTFLLVTMICYIVANGFTILLILSSKLFLYSVAILHVFIKRRWQSWGDGAQSAFLRRFFTFSFSLQSLKIVQMLKNNPNIIVALATLPLVCLVHPAIGLALLLLSHTFHAHSNLCSFLSASFRSITQKKDFYKSKSDGLQQLLPLDDSPTAPKSFTDSQLELFDCRHGIMILHLLTTLMFVPSLVAWLQRIGMGQNFPWFIDSAICVGVILHGLFGSQPNVSCCISFKLPGRRGREVGLSFLYLLAGYYSFISSMALAPYRALYAMAIIGYICFASSVIERRNMVRGDVSSRRSRKHSHRH
;
A
#
# COMPACT_ATOMS: atom_id res chain seq x y z
N MET A 1 -13.54 12.88 16.14
CA MET A 1 -14.37 14.10 16.31
C MET A 1 -13.92 15.29 15.46
N PHE A 2 -12.86 15.18 14.64
CA PHE A 2 -12.47 16.17 13.63
C PHE A 2 -12.75 15.70 12.18
N LEU A 3 -13.55 14.64 12.00
CA LEU A 3 -13.80 14.00 10.70
C LEU A 3 -15.26 14.11 10.21
N VAL A 4 -16.13 14.80 10.95
CA VAL A 4 -17.59 14.82 10.69
C VAL A 4 -18.07 16.13 10.04
N LEU A 5 -17.21 17.15 9.90
CA LEU A 5 -17.55 18.42 9.26
C LEU A 5 -17.12 18.55 7.79
N TYR A 6 -16.41 17.56 7.22
CA TYR A 6 -15.86 17.65 5.86
C TYR A 6 -16.81 17.12 4.76
N HIS A 7 -17.85 16.35 5.13
CA HIS A 7 -18.56 15.50 4.16
C HIS A 7 -19.98 15.94 3.77
N GLN A 8 -20.47 17.09 4.22
CA GLN A 8 -21.81 17.58 3.83
C GLN A 8 -21.84 18.98 3.20
N ILE A 9 -20.71 19.68 3.10
CA ILE A 9 -20.69 21.09 2.65
C ILE A 9 -19.88 21.29 1.36
N TYR A 10 -18.89 20.43 1.02
CA TYR A 10 -17.92 20.74 -0.05
C TYR A 10 -18.24 20.18 -1.45
N LEU A 11 -19.08 19.15 -1.58
CA LEU A 11 -19.38 18.54 -2.89
C LEU A 11 -20.38 19.33 -3.76
N PRO A 12 -21.34 20.10 -3.20
CA PRO A 12 -22.06 21.11 -3.97
C PRO A 12 -21.22 22.39 -4.15
N MET A 13 -20.12 22.58 -3.41
CA MET A 13 -19.39 23.84 -3.37
C MET A 13 -18.36 23.96 -4.49
N VAL A 14 -17.69 22.88 -4.93
CA VAL A 14 -16.72 22.96 -6.04
C VAL A 14 -17.42 22.95 -7.40
N ILE A 15 -18.54 22.22 -7.53
CA ILE A 15 -19.40 22.33 -8.72
C ILE A 15 -20.13 23.68 -8.71
N ARG A 16 -20.64 24.21 -7.57
CA ARG A 16 -21.14 25.60 -7.52
C ARG A 16 -20.06 26.68 -7.64
N MET A 17 -18.79 26.41 -7.32
CA MET A 17 -17.70 27.37 -7.54
C MET A 17 -17.22 27.39 -8.99
N LEU A 18 -17.50 26.34 -9.77
CA LEU A 18 -17.34 26.33 -11.22
C LEU A 18 -18.62 26.76 -11.97
N GLU A 19 -19.79 26.65 -11.36
CA GLU A 19 -21.09 26.87 -12.01
C GLU A 19 -21.82 28.15 -11.57
N LYS A 20 -21.17 29.06 -10.83
CA LYS A 20 -21.76 30.40 -10.59
C LYS A 20 -20.75 31.48 -10.27
N LYS A 21 -20.05 31.97 -11.30
CA LYS A 21 -19.52 33.34 -11.31
C LYS A 21 -20.38 34.18 -12.25
N ASP A 22 -21.66 34.31 -11.89
CA ASP A 22 -22.51 35.34 -12.50
C ASP A 22 -21.89 36.70 -12.17
N SER A 23 -21.48 37.43 -13.22
CA SER A 23 -21.02 38.83 -13.22
C SER A 23 -19.60 39.15 -12.71
N LEU A 24 -18.56 38.65 -13.37
CA LEU A 24 -17.31 39.42 -13.51
C LEU A 24 -16.99 39.60 -15.00
N SER A 25 -17.48 40.68 -15.59
CA SER A 25 -17.04 41.15 -16.90
C SER A 25 -15.54 41.45 -16.86
N CYS A 26 -14.82 41.14 -17.94
CA CYS A 26 -13.39 41.46 -18.04
C CYS A 26 -13.16 42.97 -17.83
N PRO A 27 -12.08 43.39 -17.15
CA PRO A 27 -11.83 44.81 -16.90
C PRO A 27 -11.69 45.57 -18.23
N PRO A 28 -12.29 46.77 -18.35
CA PRO A 28 -12.23 47.59 -19.56
C PRO A 28 -10.85 48.22 -19.82
N SER A 29 -9.87 48.00 -18.93
CA SER A 29 -8.58 48.70 -18.91
C SER A 29 -7.59 48.30 -20.01
N THR A 30 -7.89 47.29 -20.82
CA THR A 30 -7.10 46.97 -22.02
C THR A 30 -7.76 47.65 -23.23
N GLN A 31 -7.06 48.57 -23.91
CA GLN A 31 -7.53 49.13 -25.18
C GLN A 31 -7.44 48.05 -26.25
N TRP A 32 -8.57 47.42 -26.57
CA TRP A 32 -8.71 46.57 -27.75
C TRP A 32 -9.08 47.49 -28.91
N THR A 33 -8.20 47.64 -29.88
CA THR A 33 -8.46 48.49 -31.06
C THR A 33 -9.68 47.96 -31.80
N SER A 34 -10.77 48.73 -31.83
CA SER A 34 -11.99 48.41 -32.56
C SER A 34 -11.79 48.40 -34.08
N ASP A 35 -10.82 49.17 -34.57
CA ASP A 35 -10.68 49.55 -35.98
C ASP A 35 -9.22 49.53 -36.43
N GLY A 36 -8.58 48.36 -36.38
CA GLY A 36 -7.35 48.12 -37.11
C GLY A 36 -7.69 47.68 -38.53
N LEU A 37 -7.12 48.36 -39.55
CA LEU A 37 -7.32 48.13 -40.99
C LEU A 37 -6.95 46.71 -41.50
N GLU A 38 -6.68 45.74 -40.63
CA GLU A 38 -6.34 44.36 -40.99
C GLU A 38 -7.59 43.49 -41.10
N LYS A 39 -7.67 42.71 -42.18
CA LYS A 39 -8.83 41.86 -42.51
C LYS A 39 -9.13 40.84 -41.39
N ASP A 40 -10.32 40.94 -40.82
CA ASP A 40 -10.95 39.87 -40.04
C ASP A 40 -10.84 38.52 -40.77
N LEU A 41 -10.54 37.44 -40.04
CA LEU A 41 -10.42 36.10 -40.60
C LEU A 41 -11.72 35.33 -40.38
N TYR A 42 -12.44 35.03 -41.46
CA TYR A 42 -13.61 34.15 -41.43
C TYR A 42 -13.16 32.70 -41.54
N ILE A 43 -13.37 31.93 -40.47
CA ILE A 43 -12.96 30.53 -40.40
C ILE A 43 -14.10 29.66 -40.94
N GLN A 44 -13.77 28.84 -41.95
CA GLN A 44 -14.74 27.93 -42.58
C GLN A 44 -14.60 26.48 -42.11
N SER A 45 -13.49 26.15 -41.43
CA SER A 45 -13.23 24.84 -40.80
C SER A 45 -13.86 24.76 -39.42
N ASN A 46 -14.11 23.55 -38.94
CA ASN A 46 -14.58 23.30 -37.57
C ASN A 46 -13.49 23.56 -36.51
N SER A 47 -12.21 23.55 -36.90
CA SER A 47 -11.08 23.94 -36.07
C SER A 47 -10.64 25.39 -36.34
N VAL A 48 -10.16 26.05 -35.30
CA VAL A 48 -9.57 27.40 -35.35
C VAL A 48 -8.24 27.41 -34.62
N THR A 49 -7.24 28.03 -35.23
CA THR A 49 -5.92 28.22 -34.63
C THR A 49 -5.63 29.70 -34.47
N VAL A 50 -5.16 30.06 -33.27
CA VAL A 50 -4.67 31.40 -32.96
C VAL A 50 -3.15 31.36 -32.95
N LEU A 51 -2.54 32.11 -33.85
CA LEU A 51 -1.09 32.24 -33.91
C LEU A 51 -0.62 33.37 -32.98
N ALA A 52 0.60 33.24 -32.48
CA ALA A 52 1.23 34.28 -31.69
C ALA A 52 1.30 35.60 -32.46
N MET A 53 0.82 36.68 -31.82
CA MET A 53 1.03 38.07 -32.23
C MET A 53 0.41 38.48 -33.57
N ASP A 54 -0.49 37.69 -34.15
CA ASP A 54 -1.10 38.09 -35.42
C ASP A 54 -2.16 39.18 -35.26
N GLY A 55 -2.68 39.41 -34.05
CA GLY A 55 -3.60 40.51 -33.71
C GLY A 55 -4.96 40.47 -34.41
N ARG A 56 -5.22 39.46 -35.24
CA ARG A 56 -6.43 39.38 -36.08
C ARG A 56 -7.61 38.85 -35.29
N ARG A 57 -8.81 39.32 -35.60
CA ARG A 57 -10.04 38.74 -35.03
C ARG A 57 -10.55 37.61 -35.92
N ARG A 58 -10.95 36.49 -35.30
CA ARG A 58 -11.52 35.32 -35.99
C ARG A 58 -13.02 35.34 -35.87
N TRP A 59 -13.72 35.14 -36.98
CA TRP A 59 -15.17 35.00 -37.05
C TRP A 59 -15.54 33.54 -37.33
N LEU A 60 -16.41 32.99 -36.50
CA LEU A 60 -16.89 31.62 -36.54
C LEU A 60 -18.42 31.63 -36.65
N ASP A 61 -18.97 30.95 -37.64
CA ASP A 61 -20.41 30.77 -37.80
C ASP A 61 -20.87 29.56 -36.97
N ILE A 62 -21.61 29.84 -35.89
CA ILE A 62 -22.01 28.82 -34.91
C ILE A 62 -22.93 27.78 -35.57
N LYS A 63 -23.89 28.23 -36.40
CA LYS A 63 -24.88 27.34 -37.02
C LYS A 63 -24.24 26.44 -38.08
N LYS A 64 -23.34 27.00 -38.88
CA LYS A 64 -22.63 26.26 -39.91
C LYS A 64 -21.63 25.27 -39.31
N LEU A 65 -20.80 25.72 -38.38
CA LEU A 65 -19.72 24.91 -37.80
C LEU A 65 -20.21 23.91 -36.75
N GLY A 66 -21.30 24.22 -36.06
CA GLY A 66 -21.96 23.33 -35.10
C GLY A 66 -22.95 22.32 -35.72
N SER A 67 -23.07 22.28 -37.05
CA SER A 67 -23.91 21.32 -37.75
C SER A 67 -23.40 19.87 -37.60
N ASN A 68 -24.22 18.88 -37.97
CA ASN A 68 -23.89 17.45 -37.87
C ASN A 68 -23.57 16.94 -36.44
N GLY A 69 -24.23 17.47 -35.42
CA GLY A 69 -24.06 17.02 -34.03
C GLY A 69 -22.85 17.62 -33.31
N ARG A 70 -22.11 18.55 -33.94
CA ARG A 70 -20.93 19.22 -33.36
C ARG A 70 -21.28 20.48 -32.57
N GLY A 71 -22.34 20.41 -31.77
CA GLY A 71 -22.90 21.56 -31.06
C GLY A 71 -22.05 22.08 -29.90
N HIS A 72 -20.98 21.38 -29.50
CA HIS A 72 -20.08 21.81 -28.43
C HIS A 72 -18.88 22.55 -29.00
N PHE A 73 -18.45 23.61 -28.31
CA PHE A 73 -17.23 24.33 -28.65
C PHE A 73 -16.23 24.26 -27.51
N VAL A 74 -15.02 23.80 -27.82
CA VAL A 74 -13.89 23.82 -26.88
C VAL A 74 -12.82 24.77 -27.39
N PHE A 75 -12.20 25.52 -26.49
CA PHE A 75 -11.09 26.43 -26.81
C PHE A 75 -10.03 26.32 -25.72
N VAL A 76 -8.79 26.02 -26.12
CA VAL A 76 -7.66 25.85 -25.21
C VAL A 76 -6.59 26.87 -25.59
N THR A 77 -6.04 27.57 -24.60
CA THR A 77 -5.09 28.66 -24.85
C THR A 77 -4.01 28.75 -23.78
N ASN A 78 -2.85 29.26 -24.17
CA ASN A 78 -1.80 29.71 -23.26
C ASN A 78 -1.88 31.23 -22.97
N LEU A 79 -2.80 31.95 -23.62
CA LEU A 79 -3.05 33.37 -23.42
C LEU A 79 -3.88 33.59 -22.16
N ALA A 80 -3.53 34.65 -21.41
CA ALA A 80 -4.30 35.02 -20.23
C ALA A 80 -5.73 35.46 -20.64
N PRO A 81 -6.78 34.94 -19.98
CA PRO A 81 -8.15 35.43 -20.16
C PRO A 81 -8.23 36.94 -19.90
N CYS A 82 -9.09 37.64 -20.65
CA CYS A 82 -9.34 39.09 -20.58
C CYS A 82 -8.23 40.02 -21.07
N SER A 83 -6.95 39.65 -20.90
CA SER A 83 -5.79 40.48 -21.26
C SER A 83 -5.08 40.03 -22.54
N GLY A 84 -5.07 38.72 -22.82
CA GLY A 84 -4.48 38.15 -24.03
C GLY A 84 -5.51 37.70 -25.07
N VAL A 85 -6.67 37.21 -24.62
CA VAL A 85 -7.76 36.73 -25.48
C VAL A 85 -9.11 37.17 -24.95
N ARG A 86 -10.05 37.48 -25.86
CA ARG A 86 -11.46 37.72 -25.56
C ARG A 86 -12.37 37.00 -26.54
N ILE A 87 -13.46 36.42 -26.04
CA ILE A 87 -14.45 35.70 -26.83
C ILE A 87 -15.81 36.35 -26.65
N HIS A 88 -16.45 36.67 -27.76
CA HIS A 88 -17.77 37.29 -27.80
C HIS A 88 -18.74 36.46 -28.64
N LEU A 89 -19.98 36.35 -28.16
CA LEU A 89 -21.11 35.74 -28.86
C LEU A 89 -22.02 36.83 -29.41
N TRP A 90 -22.39 36.69 -30.68
CA TRP A 90 -23.19 37.65 -31.43
C TRP A 90 -24.58 37.06 -31.69
N PRO A 91 -25.64 37.73 -31.23
CA PRO A 91 -27.01 37.21 -31.32
C PRO A 91 -27.47 37.14 -32.77
N GLU A 92 -28.46 36.30 -33.01
CA GLU A 92 -29.14 36.26 -34.31
C GLU A 92 -29.86 37.59 -34.57
N LYS A 93 -29.75 38.13 -35.78
CA LYS A 93 -30.51 39.32 -36.18
C LYS A 93 -31.99 38.93 -36.23
N HIS A 94 -32.74 39.30 -35.19
CA HIS A 94 -34.20 39.18 -35.24
C HIS A 94 -34.73 40.15 -36.30
N HIS A 95 -35.33 39.60 -37.35
CA HIS A 95 -36.23 40.34 -38.24
C HIS A 95 -37.59 40.49 -37.54
N SER A 96 -37.66 41.28 -36.47
CA SER A 96 -38.95 41.69 -35.89
C SER A 96 -39.28 43.12 -36.37
N PRO A 97 -40.48 43.37 -36.96
CA PRO A 97 -40.86 44.66 -37.49
C PRO A 97 -41.43 45.59 -36.40
N VAL A 98 -40.87 45.56 -35.20
CA VAL A 98 -41.32 46.41 -34.10
C VAL A 98 -40.15 47.28 -33.66
N GLN A 99 -40.19 48.53 -34.12
CA GLN A 99 -39.44 49.64 -33.57
C GLN A 99 -39.70 49.71 -32.06
N ASN A 100 -38.73 49.27 -31.26
CA ASN A 100 -38.47 49.83 -29.94
C ASN A 100 -36.99 49.59 -29.59
N GLU A 101 -36.34 50.70 -29.29
CA GLU A 101 -34.89 50.88 -29.26
C GLU A 101 -34.21 50.04 -28.18
N VAL A 102 -33.41 49.06 -28.60
CA VAL A 102 -32.17 48.70 -27.90
C VAL A 102 -31.07 48.70 -28.97
N PRO A 103 -29.98 49.48 -28.82
CA PRO A 103 -28.91 49.48 -29.80
C PRO A 103 -28.33 48.07 -29.94
N ALA A 104 -28.05 47.62 -31.17
CA ALA A 104 -27.47 46.31 -31.47
C ALA A 104 -26.15 46.00 -30.71
N GLY A 105 -25.54 47.01 -30.08
CA GLY A 105 -24.36 46.88 -29.20
C GLY A 105 -24.66 46.41 -27.76
N LYS A 106 -25.92 46.24 -27.34
CA LYS A 106 -26.29 45.80 -25.97
C LYS A 106 -26.53 44.29 -25.81
N THR A 107 -26.45 43.52 -26.89
CA THR A 107 -26.78 42.08 -26.91
C THR A 107 -25.59 41.17 -27.21
N ILE A 108 -24.38 41.73 -27.35
CA ILE A 108 -23.14 40.95 -27.49
C ILE A 108 -22.74 40.44 -26.12
N VAL A 109 -22.58 39.12 -25.98
CA VAL A 109 -22.25 38.49 -24.70
C VAL A 109 -20.77 38.11 -24.70
N GLU A 110 -19.99 38.68 -23.79
CA GLU A 110 -18.62 38.24 -23.55
C GLU A 110 -18.61 36.98 -22.69
N VAL A 111 -18.02 35.90 -23.20
CA VAL A 111 -17.90 34.60 -22.50
C VAL A 111 -16.49 34.32 -22.01
N THR A 112 -15.55 35.24 -22.21
CA THR A 112 -14.15 35.13 -21.76
C THR A 112 -14.03 34.84 -20.26
N SER A 113 -14.93 35.39 -19.45
CA SER A 113 -14.91 35.21 -17.99
C SER A 113 -15.31 33.80 -17.53
N LYS A 114 -15.91 32.98 -18.42
CA LYS A 114 -16.18 31.55 -18.17
C LYS A 114 -14.95 30.66 -18.40
N MET A 115 -13.84 31.21 -18.91
CA MET A 115 -12.60 30.45 -19.06
C MET A 115 -12.10 29.95 -17.71
N VAL A 116 -11.81 28.65 -17.63
CA VAL A 116 -11.20 28.01 -16.46
C VAL A 116 -9.70 28.08 -16.61
N GLN A 117 -9.02 28.62 -15.59
CA GLN A 117 -7.56 28.65 -15.55
C GLN A 117 -7.01 27.27 -15.19
N ILE A 118 -5.97 26.86 -15.91
CA ILE A 118 -5.22 25.64 -15.73
C ILE A 118 -3.91 26.01 -15.00
N PRO A 119 -3.48 25.26 -13.97
CA PRO A 119 -2.15 25.44 -13.39
C PRO A 119 -1.10 25.10 -14.46
N ALA A 120 -0.59 26.13 -15.12
CA ALA A 120 0.44 25.97 -16.14
C ALA A 120 1.79 25.69 -15.46
N GLY A 121 2.51 24.68 -15.96
CA GLY A 121 3.90 24.44 -15.59
C GLY A 121 4.81 25.62 -15.96
N PRO A 122 6.07 25.65 -15.49
CA PRO A 122 7.00 26.72 -15.83
C PRO A 122 7.16 26.82 -17.35
N ALA A 123 7.08 28.05 -17.88
CA ALA A 123 7.32 28.28 -19.29
C ALA A 123 8.74 27.80 -19.68
N PRO A 124 8.91 27.09 -20.79
CA PRO A 124 10.22 26.63 -21.23
C PRO A 124 11.19 27.81 -21.39
N LYS A 125 12.45 27.60 -20.96
CA LYS A 125 13.48 28.64 -21.07
C LYS A 125 13.79 28.88 -22.55
N GLN A 126 13.58 30.11 -23.02
CA GLN A 126 13.99 30.49 -24.36
C GLN A 126 15.50 30.68 -24.41
N VAL A 127 16.17 29.98 -25.35
CA VAL A 127 17.61 30.11 -25.58
C VAL A 127 17.93 31.48 -26.18
N GLU A 128 17.06 31.98 -27.08
CA GLU A 128 17.17 33.32 -27.66
C GLU A 128 15.80 34.05 -27.70
N PRO A 129 15.74 35.36 -27.41
CA PRO A 129 14.54 36.17 -27.58
C PRO A 129 14.05 36.12 -29.05
N GLY A 130 12.85 35.58 -29.29
CA GLY A 130 12.24 35.50 -30.63
C GLY A 130 12.56 34.22 -31.43
N SER A 131 13.28 33.27 -30.84
CA SER A 131 13.48 31.92 -31.42
C SER A 131 12.21 31.03 -31.36
N GLN A 132 12.03 30.13 -32.34
CA GLN A 132 11.01 29.07 -32.29
C GLN A 132 11.40 28.05 -31.22
N THR A 133 10.95 28.30 -29.99
CA THR A 133 11.14 27.43 -28.83
C THR A 133 9.86 26.67 -28.50
N GLU A 134 9.96 25.66 -27.65
CA GLU A 134 8.82 24.86 -27.19
C GLU A 134 7.68 25.76 -26.71
N GLN A 135 6.45 25.49 -27.15
CA GLN A 135 5.29 26.30 -26.79
C GLN A 135 4.99 26.14 -25.29
N PRO A 136 4.64 27.21 -24.56
CA PRO A 136 4.31 27.08 -23.16
C PRO A 136 3.04 26.24 -22.98
N PRO A 137 2.93 25.48 -21.87
CA PRO A 137 1.76 24.67 -21.60
C PRO A 137 0.49 25.54 -21.54
N PRO A 138 -0.68 24.98 -21.87
CA PRO A 138 -1.93 25.72 -21.78
C PRO A 138 -2.21 26.23 -20.37
N SER A 139 -2.78 27.42 -20.30
CA SER A 139 -3.04 28.15 -19.06
C SER A 139 -4.52 28.42 -18.83
N ALA A 140 -5.36 28.23 -19.86
CA ALA A 140 -6.81 28.30 -19.73
C ALA A 140 -7.52 27.46 -20.79
N PHE A 141 -8.75 27.05 -20.47
CA PHE A 141 -9.66 26.49 -21.46
C PHE A 141 -11.09 27.00 -21.26
N LEU A 142 -11.89 26.96 -22.32
CA LEU A 142 -13.31 27.25 -22.35
C LEU A 142 -14.03 26.06 -22.97
N LEU A 143 -15.15 25.66 -22.37
CA LEU A 143 -16.08 24.71 -22.94
C LEU A 143 -17.45 25.40 -22.98
N LEU A 144 -18.09 25.43 -24.15
CA LEU A 144 -19.43 25.96 -24.34
C LEU A 144 -20.37 24.84 -24.79
N SER A 145 -21.50 24.72 -24.12
CA SER A 145 -22.53 23.72 -24.45
C SER A 145 -23.48 24.22 -25.56
N PRO A 146 -24.23 23.32 -26.21
CA PRO A 146 -25.24 23.69 -27.20
C PRO A 146 -26.30 24.64 -26.63
N GLU A 147 -26.65 24.49 -25.35
CA GLU A 147 -27.61 25.36 -24.66
C GLU A 147 -27.07 26.79 -24.51
N GLU A 148 -25.77 26.94 -24.25
CA GLU A 148 -25.11 28.24 -24.09
C GLU A 148 -24.88 28.95 -25.43
N LEU A 149 -24.74 28.19 -26.51
CA LEU A 149 -24.59 28.72 -27.87
C LEU A 149 -25.94 29.01 -28.55
N ASN A 150 -27.04 28.51 -27.97
CA ASN A 150 -28.38 28.70 -28.53
C ASN A 150 -28.78 30.19 -28.54
N GLY A 151 -29.34 30.64 -29.67
CA GLY A 151 -29.73 32.05 -29.88
C GLY A 151 -28.63 32.96 -30.44
N PHE A 152 -27.40 32.45 -30.64
CA PHE A 152 -26.29 33.19 -31.25
C PHE A 152 -26.00 32.69 -32.67
N SER A 153 -25.63 33.61 -33.57
CA SER A 153 -25.25 33.29 -34.96
C SER A 153 -23.75 33.20 -35.15
N PHE A 154 -23.00 34.11 -34.51
CA PHE A 154 -21.55 34.20 -34.69
C PHE A 154 -20.81 34.22 -33.36
N MET A 155 -19.60 33.70 -33.38
CA MET A 155 -18.64 33.83 -32.30
C MET A 155 -17.39 34.49 -32.83
N THR A 156 -16.84 35.44 -32.06
CA THR A 156 -15.56 36.07 -32.40
C THR A 156 -14.52 35.83 -31.34
N ILE A 157 -13.31 35.49 -31.77
CA ILE A 157 -12.12 35.36 -30.92
C ILE A 157 -11.19 36.51 -31.27
N SER A 158 -11.02 37.43 -30.31
CA SER A 158 -10.11 38.57 -30.40
C SER A 158 -8.83 38.26 -29.64
N VAL A 159 -7.68 38.61 -30.23
CA VAL A 159 -6.35 38.37 -29.63
C VAL A 159 -5.65 39.71 -29.45
N ALA A 160 -5.09 39.94 -28.26
CA ALA A 160 -4.42 41.19 -27.96
C ALA A 160 -3.12 41.32 -28.79
N PRO A 161 -2.93 42.41 -29.55
CA PRO A 161 -1.64 42.68 -30.17
C PRO A 161 -0.64 43.04 -29.06
N ARG A 162 0.52 42.36 -29.00
CA ARG A 162 1.64 42.87 -28.19
C ARG A 162 2.57 43.68 -29.09
N PRO A 163 3.15 44.80 -28.61
CA PRO A 163 4.14 45.54 -29.37
C PRO A 163 5.36 44.64 -29.64
N THR A 164 5.66 44.40 -30.91
CA THR A 164 6.89 43.72 -31.32
C THR A 164 8.07 44.62 -30.98
N ILE A 165 8.84 44.28 -29.94
CA ILE A 165 10.02 45.05 -29.48
C ILE A 165 11.13 45.09 -30.55
N SER A 166 11.10 44.19 -31.55
CA SER A 166 12.23 43.93 -32.46
C SER A 166 11.97 44.16 -33.95
N GLY A 167 10.77 44.60 -34.39
CA GLY A 167 10.49 44.82 -35.83
C GLY A 167 10.55 43.57 -36.73
N ARG A 168 10.89 42.39 -36.19
CA ARG A 168 10.73 41.09 -36.85
C ARG A 168 9.37 40.51 -36.47
N PRO A 169 8.61 39.95 -37.43
CA PRO A 169 7.41 39.19 -37.09
C PRO A 169 7.80 38.03 -36.18
N SER A 170 7.08 37.88 -35.08
CA SER A 170 7.30 36.77 -34.16
C SER A 170 7.05 35.43 -34.86
N PRO A 171 7.71 34.35 -34.42
CA PRO A 171 7.49 33.03 -34.97
C PRO A 171 6.01 32.62 -34.92
N ALA A 172 5.53 31.94 -35.97
CA ALA A 172 4.17 31.40 -36.10
C ALA A 172 3.96 30.20 -35.16
N ALA A 173 3.99 30.44 -33.85
CA ALA A 173 3.66 29.46 -32.83
C ALA A 173 2.15 29.49 -32.55
N SER A 174 1.56 28.31 -32.34
CA SER A 174 0.16 28.20 -31.92
C SER A 174 0.04 28.65 -30.47
N MET A 175 -0.90 29.56 -30.18
CA MET A 175 -1.16 30.10 -28.84
C MET A 175 -2.58 29.74 -28.34
N ALA A 176 -3.47 29.38 -29.25
CA ALA A 176 -4.73 28.78 -28.91
C ALA A 176 -5.24 27.89 -30.03
N VAL A 177 -5.99 26.87 -29.65
CA VAL A 177 -6.72 26.02 -30.59
C VAL A 177 -8.15 25.87 -30.09
N GLY A 178 -9.11 26.03 -30.98
CA GLY A 178 -10.51 25.78 -30.71
C GLY A 178 -11.13 24.85 -31.74
N GLN A 179 -12.20 24.16 -31.36
CA GLN A 179 -12.91 23.26 -32.27
C GLN A 179 -14.39 23.12 -31.90
N PHE A 180 -15.24 23.10 -32.91
CA PHE A 180 -16.60 22.55 -32.81
C PHE A 180 -16.55 21.04 -32.94
N PHE A 181 -17.02 20.32 -31.93
CA PHE A 181 -16.88 18.86 -31.82
C PHE A 181 -18.14 18.22 -31.25
N ASN A 182 -18.29 16.92 -31.52
CA ASN A 182 -19.25 16.07 -30.84
C ASN A 182 -18.52 15.31 -29.71
N PRO A 183 -18.93 15.43 -28.44
CA PRO A 183 -18.32 14.70 -27.33
C PRO A 183 -18.28 13.18 -27.53
N GLU A 184 -19.22 12.61 -28.28
CA GLU A 184 -19.27 11.18 -28.56
C GLU A 184 -18.18 10.72 -29.54
N GLU A 185 -17.72 11.59 -30.45
CA GLU A 185 -16.63 11.27 -31.40
C GLU A 185 -15.29 11.02 -30.68
N GLY A 186 -15.09 11.68 -29.54
CA GLY A 186 -13.86 11.58 -28.73
C GLY A 186 -13.98 10.66 -27.52
N ALA A 187 -15.13 10.01 -27.29
CA ALA A 187 -15.37 9.20 -26.11
C ALA A 187 -14.91 7.75 -26.31
N SER A 188 -14.08 7.25 -25.40
CA SER A 188 -13.76 5.83 -25.29
C SER A 188 -14.00 5.31 -23.89
N ALA A 189 -14.49 4.07 -23.80
CA ALA A 189 -14.72 3.39 -22.54
C ALA A 189 -13.82 2.16 -22.42
N HIS A 190 -13.05 2.10 -21.35
CA HIS A 190 -12.14 1.01 -21.03
C HIS A 190 -12.71 0.15 -19.90
N SER A 191 -12.99 -1.12 -20.21
CA SER A 191 -13.42 -2.10 -19.22
C SER A 191 -12.25 -2.54 -18.33
N THR A 192 -12.51 -2.94 -17.08
CA THR A 192 -11.49 -3.43 -16.14
C THR A 192 -10.66 -4.57 -16.74
N ALA A 193 -11.30 -5.49 -17.45
CA ALA A 193 -10.62 -6.60 -18.13
C ALA A 193 -9.65 -6.12 -19.22
N ARG A 194 -10.03 -5.09 -19.99
CA ARG A 194 -9.20 -4.48 -21.04
C ARG A 194 -8.00 -3.75 -20.43
N ILE A 195 -8.21 -3.03 -19.34
CA ILE A 195 -7.13 -2.34 -18.60
C ILE A 195 -6.16 -3.37 -18.00
N ILE A 196 -6.65 -4.45 -17.40
CA ILE A 196 -5.77 -5.52 -16.88
C ILE A 196 -4.96 -6.14 -18.03
N ARG A 197 -5.59 -6.44 -19.18
CA ARG A 197 -4.89 -6.94 -20.36
C ARG A 197 -3.83 -5.96 -20.87
N SER A 198 -4.07 -4.65 -20.72
CA SER A 198 -3.10 -3.61 -21.13
C SER A 198 -1.74 -3.74 -20.44
N SER A 199 -1.68 -4.38 -19.26
CA SER A 199 -0.42 -4.65 -18.55
C SER A 199 0.54 -5.54 -19.35
N PHE A 200 0.03 -6.47 -20.16
CA PHE A 200 0.81 -7.41 -20.98
C PHE A 200 0.97 -6.91 -22.42
N ALA A 201 -0.10 -6.35 -22.98
CA ALA A 201 -0.12 -5.80 -24.33
C ALA A 201 -0.66 -4.36 -24.25
N PRO A 202 0.21 -3.33 -24.33
CA PRO A 202 -0.20 -1.93 -24.21
C PRO A 202 -1.38 -1.62 -25.14
N GLU A 203 -2.33 -0.86 -24.61
CA GLU A 203 -3.41 -0.38 -25.44
C GLU A 203 -2.93 0.84 -26.23
N GLU A 204 -2.95 0.73 -27.55
CA GLU A 204 -2.50 1.79 -28.44
C GLU A 204 -3.72 2.40 -29.15
N ILE A 205 -3.86 3.73 -29.04
CA ILE A 205 -4.85 4.50 -29.79
C ILE A 205 -4.06 5.44 -30.69
N PHE A 206 -4.27 5.30 -32.00
CA PHE A 206 -3.67 6.19 -32.98
C PHE A 206 -4.67 7.29 -33.32
N LEU A 207 -4.31 8.53 -33.01
CA LEU A 207 -5.06 9.72 -33.35
C LEU A 207 -4.47 10.26 -34.65
N SER A 208 -5.21 10.12 -35.75
CA SER A 208 -4.87 10.75 -37.02
C SER A 208 -5.03 12.27 -36.94
N GLU A 209 -4.50 12.99 -37.91
CA GLU A 209 -4.86 14.40 -38.13
C GLU A 209 -6.40 14.52 -38.26
N ASP A 210 -6.94 15.67 -37.85
CA ASP A 210 -8.38 15.99 -37.76
C ASP A 210 -9.17 15.22 -36.68
N HIS A 211 -8.49 14.67 -35.67
CA HIS A 211 -9.14 14.08 -34.49
C HIS A 211 -9.90 15.16 -33.66
N PRO A 212 -10.83 14.79 -32.75
CA PRO A 212 -11.44 15.76 -31.85
C PRO A 212 -10.41 16.32 -30.84
N LEU A 213 -10.45 17.63 -30.60
CA LEU A 213 -9.55 18.37 -29.69
C LEU A 213 -9.67 17.83 -28.26
N ALA A 214 -10.89 17.47 -27.84
CA ALA A 214 -11.18 16.88 -26.54
C ALA A 214 -11.51 15.39 -26.68
N LEU A 215 -10.67 14.55 -26.08
CA LEU A 215 -10.82 13.10 -26.02
C LEU A 215 -11.17 12.69 -24.60
N ASN A 216 -12.21 11.89 -24.43
CA ASN A 216 -12.73 11.49 -23.14
C ASN A 216 -12.51 9.99 -22.92
N LEU A 217 -11.53 9.63 -22.09
CA LEU A 217 -11.23 8.26 -21.71
C LEU A 217 -11.91 7.92 -20.38
N THR A 218 -12.92 7.05 -20.42
CA THR A 218 -13.64 6.60 -19.21
C THR A 218 -13.14 5.23 -18.78
N PHE A 219 -12.72 5.11 -17.52
CA PHE A 219 -12.26 3.87 -16.91
C PHE A 219 -13.32 3.34 -15.96
N SER A 220 -13.74 2.08 -16.18
CA SER A 220 -14.75 1.40 -15.35
C SER A 220 -14.29 1.04 -13.93
N ALA A 221 -12.99 1.13 -13.67
CA ALA A 221 -12.39 0.96 -12.34
C ALA A 221 -11.66 2.24 -11.94
N SER A 222 -11.57 2.47 -10.62
CA SER A 222 -10.79 3.58 -10.07
C SER A 222 -9.31 3.38 -10.43
N LEU A 223 -8.68 4.42 -11.00
CA LEU A 223 -7.24 4.47 -11.20
C LEU A 223 -6.48 4.46 -9.86
N GLY A 224 -7.20 4.56 -8.73
CA GLY A 224 -6.71 4.40 -7.36
C GLY A 224 -6.41 2.93 -7.06
N LEU A 225 -7.22 2.02 -7.59
CA LEU A 225 -7.07 0.57 -7.48
C LEU A 225 -6.13 0.02 -8.55
N LEU A 226 -6.30 0.47 -9.80
CA LEU A 226 -5.55 0.02 -10.96
C LEU A 226 -4.87 1.21 -11.64
N PRO A 227 -3.66 1.60 -11.20
CA PRO A 227 -2.96 2.75 -11.75
C PRO A 227 -2.66 2.52 -13.23
N VAL A 228 -2.95 3.51 -14.07
CA VAL A 228 -2.64 3.49 -15.50
C VAL A 228 -1.55 4.51 -15.80
N ILE A 229 -0.56 4.04 -16.57
CA ILE A 229 0.46 4.86 -17.19
C ILE A 229 -0.05 5.23 -18.58
N LEU A 230 -0.30 6.52 -18.79
CA LEU A 230 -0.71 7.07 -20.08
C LEU A 230 0.45 7.88 -20.67
N SER A 231 0.81 7.60 -21.92
CA SER A 231 1.86 8.32 -22.65
C SER A 231 1.35 8.75 -24.01
N LEU A 232 1.53 10.03 -24.32
CA LEU A 232 1.11 10.65 -25.57
C LEU A 232 2.36 11.05 -26.36
N LYS A 233 2.59 10.40 -27.51
CA LYS A 233 3.72 10.70 -28.38
C LYS A 233 3.22 11.31 -29.69
N THR A 234 3.84 12.39 -30.14
CA THR A 234 3.60 12.96 -31.47
C THR A 234 4.06 11.97 -32.53
N ALA A 235 3.16 11.59 -33.45
CA ALA A 235 3.45 10.73 -34.59
C ALA A 235 3.71 11.53 -35.88
N GLY A 236 3.10 12.71 -36.00
CA GLY A 236 3.24 13.58 -37.17
C GLY A 236 2.59 14.94 -36.98
N CYS A 237 2.89 15.86 -37.91
CA CYS A 237 2.42 17.25 -37.89
C CYS A 237 2.28 17.82 -39.31
N GLY A 238 1.77 17.03 -40.26
CA GLY A 238 1.53 17.46 -41.64
C GLY A 238 2.76 17.70 -42.52
N ILE A 239 3.98 17.41 -42.05
CA ILE A 239 5.21 17.55 -42.84
C ILE A 239 5.40 16.29 -43.70
N LYS A 240 5.15 16.40 -45.01
CA LYS A 240 5.62 15.41 -46.00
C LYS A 240 7.10 15.67 -46.28
N ASN A 241 8.00 14.71 -46.06
CA ASN A 241 9.06 14.32 -47.02
C ASN A 241 9.98 13.15 -46.56
N ALA A 242 10.36 12.41 -47.59
CA ALA A 242 11.35 11.33 -47.80
C ALA A 242 12.36 10.95 -46.68
N GLY A 243 12.31 9.67 -46.27
CA GLY A 243 13.45 8.92 -45.74
C GLY A 243 13.42 8.60 -44.24
N ASP A 244 13.77 7.35 -43.90
CA ASP A 244 13.70 6.76 -42.54
C ASP A 244 14.73 7.31 -41.53
N GLN A 245 15.66 8.18 -41.93
CA GLN A 245 16.78 8.65 -41.08
C GLN A 245 16.49 9.91 -40.23
N MET A 246 15.26 10.44 -40.21
CA MET A 246 14.92 11.72 -39.53
C MET A 246 13.85 11.66 -38.44
N GLU A 247 13.41 10.48 -37.95
CA GLU A 247 12.26 10.42 -37.03
C GLU A 247 12.40 11.25 -35.74
N ALA A 248 13.58 11.27 -35.12
CA ALA A 248 13.81 12.04 -33.89
C ALA A 248 13.80 13.56 -34.13
N GLU A 249 14.36 14.00 -35.26
CA GLU A 249 14.39 15.41 -35.66
C GLU A 249 13.00 15.88 -36.10
N ARG A 250 12.26 15.03 -36.81
CA ARG A 250 10.84 15.22 -37.14
C ARG A 250 9.99 15.35 -35.87
N ASN A 251 10.20 14.51 -34.86
CA ASN A 251 9.47 14.58 -33.60
C ASN A 251 9.75 15.89 -32.86
N ASN A 252 11.00 16.36 -32.85
CA ASN A 252 11.35 17.66 -32.27
C ASN A 252 10.71 18.82 -33.06
N LEU A 253 10.70 18.76 -34.39
CA LEU A 253 10.02 19.76 -35.24
C LEU A 253 8.50 19.77 -35.00
N CYS A 254 7.88 18.60 -34.86
CA CYS A 254 6.45 18.50 -34.56
C CYS A 254 6.13 19.01 -33.16
N LYS A 255 6.96 18.73 -32.15
CA LYS A 255 6.80 19.32 -30.79
C LYS A 255 6.81 20.85 -30.80
N LEU A 256 7.53 21.49 -31.71
CA LEU A 256 7.55 22.96 -31.84
C LEU A 256 6.29 23.51 -32.53
N ARG A 257 5.66 22.73 -33.43
CA ARG A 257 4.49 23.16 -34.19
C ARG A 257 3.17 22.87 -33.49
N CYS A 258 3.04 21.68 -32.89
CA CYS A 258 1.82 21.22 -32.25
C CYS A 258 1.57 21.97 -30.94
N PHE A 259 0.33 22.36 -30.70
CA PHE A 259 -0.07 22.96 -29.44
C PHE A 259 0.04 21.96 -28.28
N PRO A 260 0.66 22.32 -27.13
CA PRO A 260 0.97 21.33 -26.09
C PRO A 260 -0.28 20.69 -25.48
N PRO A 261 -0.30 19.35 -25.36
CA PRO A 261 -1.46 18.64 -24.86
C PRO A 261 -1.57 18.76 -23.34
N VAL A 262 -2.80 18.67 -22.83
CA VAL A 262 -3.12 18.68 -21.38
C VAL A 262 -4.03 17.52 -21.05
N ALA A 263 -3.79 16.89 -19.90
CA ALA A 263 -4.68 15.88 -19.35
C ALA A 263 -5.35 16.38 -18.08
N LEU A 264 -6.64 16.13 -17.98
CA LEU A 264 -7.49 16.39 -16.82
C LEU A 264 -8.05 15.06 -16.36
N ALA A 265 -7.67 14.60 -15.18
CA ALA A 265 -8.16 13.35 -14.60
C ALA A 265 -9.04 13.66 -13.39
N TRP A 266 -10.22 13.04 -13.31
CA TRP A 266 -11.09 13.19 -12.15
C TRP A 266 -11.81 11.90 -11.78
N ASP A 267 -12.01 11.73 -10.47
CA ASP A 267 -12.89 10.73 -9.86
C ASP A 267 -13.63 11.35 -8.66
N SER A 268 -14.55 10.57 -8.09
CA SER A 268 -15.33 11.00 -6.93
C SER A 268 -14.51 11.07 -5.63
N VAL A 269 -13.35 10.38 -5.56
CA VAL A 269 -12.60 10.13 -4.32
C VAL A 269 -11.37 11.05 -4.17
N SER A 270 -10.67 11.27 -5.27
CA SER A 270 -9.38 11.99 -5.39
C SER A 270 -9.55 13.41 -5.90
N GLY A 271 -10.65 13.69 -6.60
CA GLY A 271 -10.94 15.01 -7.16
C GLY A 271 -10.25 15.26 -8.50
N LEU A 272 -10.12 16.54 -8.89
CA LEU A 272 -9.56 16.94 -10.18
C LEU A 272 -8.02 17.07 -10.11
N HIS A 273 -7.34 16.28 -10.92
CA HIS A 273 -5.90 16.35 -11.16
C HIS A 273 -5.62 16.90 -12.56
N ILE A 274 -4.69 17.84 -12.66
CA ILE A 274 -4.36 18.53 -13.91
C ILE A 274 -2.88 18.34 -14.21
N ILE A 275 -2.57 17.85 -15.41
CA ILE A 275 -1.21 17.57 -15.84
C ILE A 275 -0.90 18.39 -17.10
N PRO A 276 -0.17 19.52 -16.95
CA PRO A 276 0.23 20.33 -18.08
C PRO A 276 1.40 19.67 -18.82
N ASN A 277 1.28 19.51 -20.15
CA ASN A 277 2.31 18.97 -21.06
C ASN A 277 2.59 17.46 -20.96
N ILE A 278 2.05 16.69 -21.92
CA ILE A 278 2.17 15.21 -21.97
C ILE A 278 3.27 14.72 -22.95
N TYR A 279 4.02 15.59 -23.61
CA TYR A 279 4.88 15.22 -24.76
C TYR A 279 5.99 14.20 -24.48
N SER A 280 6.38 14.03 -23.23
CA SER A 280 7.38 13.04 -22.82
C SER A 280 7.11 12.40 -21.46
N GLU A 281 6.09 12.88 -20.74
CA GLU A 281 5.83 12.41 -19.39
C GLU A 281 4.82 11.28 -19.41
N THR A 282 5.19 10.19 -18.75
CA THR A 282 4.26 9.15 -18.36
C THR A 282 3.32 9.73 -17.32
N ILE A 283 2.07 9.97 -17.70
CA ILE A 283 1.02 10.31 -16.75
C ILE A 283 0.73 9.07 -15.93
N VAL A 284 1.13 9.11 -14.66
CA VAL A 284 0.63 8.19 -13.65
C VAL A 284 -0.58 8.87 -13.04
N VAL A 285 -1.78 8.37 -13.35
CA VAL A 285 -2.98 8.86 -12.66
C VAL A 285 -2.96 8.29 -11.25
N ASP A 286 -2.44 9.07 -10.32
CA ASP A 286 -2.36 8.73 -8.91
C ASP A 286 -3.59 9.28 -8.17
N SER A 287 -4.71 8.57 -8.31
CA SER A 287 -5.87 8.78 -7.46
C SER A 287 -5.64 8.12 -6.10
N SER A 288 -6.21 8.74 -5.06
CA SER A 288 -6.24 8.17 -3.71
C SER A 288 -6.79 6.73 -3.76
N PRO A 289 -6.21 5.80 -2.97
CA PRO A 289 -6.61 4.41 -3.05
C PRO A 289 -8.07 4.28 -2.62
N ALA A 290 -8.96 3.99 -3.58
CA ALA A 290 -10.31 3.56 -3.29
C ALA A 290 -10.24 2.23 -2.52
N PHE A 291 -11.22 1.97 -1.65
CA PHE A 291 -11.36 0.63 -1.09
C PHE A 291 -11.92 -0.29 -2.16
N TRP A 292 -11.43 -1.52 -2.24
CA TRP A 292 -11.98 -2.51 -3.20
C TRP A 292 -13.44 -2.88 -2.88
N ASP A 293 -13.92 -2.50 -1.69
CA ASP A 293 -15.27 -2.72 -1.17
C ASP A 293 -16.25 -1.57 -1.47
N SER A 294 -15.85 -0.58 -2.28
CA SER A 294 -16.71 0.54 -2.70
C SER A 294 -17.93 0.05 -3.50
N PRO A 295 -19.09 0.73 -3.37
CA PRO A 295 -20.28 0.37 -4.13
C PRO A 295 -20.08 0.58 -5.64
N GLU A 296 -20.62 -0.33 -6.45
CA GLU A 296 -20.58 -0.24 -7.92
C GLU A 296 -21.12 1.11 -8.41
N GLY A 297 -20.29 1.86 -9.15
CA GLY A 297 -20.67 3.13 -9.77
C GLY A 297 -20.01 4.38 -9.19
N THR A 298 -19.43 4.33 -7.98
CA THR A 298 -18.66 5.46 -7.42
C THR A 298 -17.23 5.55 -7.97
N ASP A 299 -16.73 4.48 -8.58
CA ASP A 299 -15.32 4.27 -8.88
C ASP A 299 -15.00 4.42 -10.37
N ARG A 300 -15.69 5.32 -11.06
CA ARG A 300 -15.34 5.66 -12.45
C ARG A 300 -14.35 6.81 -12.44
N THR A 301 -13.21 6.56 -13.06
CA THR A 301 -12.19 7.60 -13.30
C THR A 301 -12.32 8.05 -14.74
N THR A 302 -12.38 9.35 -14.96
CA THR A 302 -12.46 9.90 -16.31
C THR A 302 -11.22 10.74 -16.57
N VAL A 303 -10.61 10.57 -17.74
CA VAL A 303 -9.43 11.30 -18.16
C VAL A 303 -9.76 12.01 -19.48
N MET A 304 -9.84 13.33 -19.43
CA MET A 304 -10.00 14.17 -20.61
C MET A 304 -8.64 14.63 -21.11
N ILE A 305 -8.31 14.29 -22.35
CA ILE A 305 -7.08 14.69 -23.03
C ILE A 305 -7.44 15.78 -24.03
N LEU A 306 -6.77 16.92 -23.93
CA LEU A 306 -6.83 18.02 -24.87
C LEU A 306 -5.57 17.97 -25.75
N ALA A 307 -5.71 17.68 -27.04
CA ALA A 307 -4.58 17.49 -27.96
C ALA A 307 -4.85 18.15 -29.33
N ASP A 308 -3.83 18.74 -29.95
CA ASP A 308 -3.99 19.56 -31.16
C ASP A 308 -4.46 18.74 -32.38
N PRO A 309 -5.67 18.98 -32.93
CA PRO A 309 -6.21 18.22 -34.05
C PRO A 309 -5.39 18.34 -35.34
N HIS A 310 -4.52 19.35 -35.46
CA HIS A 310 -3.64 19.51 -36.63
C HIS A 310 -2.44 18.54 -36.62
N CYS A 311 -2.25 17.81 -35.53
CA CYS A 311 -1.18 16.86 -35.35
C CYS A 311 -1.71 15.45 -35.15
N SER A 312 -0.89 14.46 -35.49
CA SER A 312 -1.20 13.06 -35.19
C SER A 312 -0.43 12.61 -33.95
N TYR A 313 -1.09 11.77 -33.15
CA TYR A 313 -0.55 11.28 -31.89
C TYR A 313 -0.74 9.78 -31.75
N LYS A 314 0.23 9.15 -31.10
CA LYS A 314 0.14 7.78 -30.60
C LYS A 314 -0.07 7.84 -29.09
N VAL A 315 -1.28 7.51 -28.64
CA VAL A 315 -1.62 7.34 -27.22
C VAL A 315 -1.31 5.90 -26.85
N THR A 316 -0.58 5.71 -25.75
CA THR A 316 -0.35 4.39 -25.17
C THR A 316 -0.85 4.38 -23.73
N ALA A 317 -1.69 3.41 -23.39
CA ALA A 317 -2.22 3.21 -22.05
C ALA A 317 -1.81 1.82 -21.54
N ARG A 318 -1.19 1.78 -20.35
CA ARG A 318 -0.75 0.54 -19.72
C ARG A 318 -1.01 0.54 -18.23
N ALA A 319 -1.68 -0.49 -17.74
CA ALA A 319 -1.83 -0.72 -16.31
C ALA A 319 -0.48 -1.08 -15.65
N SER A 320 -0.17 -0.41 -14.55
CA SER A 320 1.02 -0.68 -13.74
C SER A 320 0.67 -1.68 -12.64
N LEU A 321 0.94 -2.97 -12.90
CA LEU A 321 0.64 -4.03 -11.94
C LEU A 321 1.50 -3.93 -10.67
N SER A 322 2.74 -3.44 -10.78
CA SER A 322 3.61 -3.22 -9.62
C SER A 322 3.08 -2.11 -8.71
N ALA A 323 2.56 -1.03 -9.29
CA ALA A 323 1.93 0.05 -8.53
C ALA A 323 0.57 -0.37 -7.94
N ALA A 324 -0.22 -1.16 -8.67
CA ALA A 324 -1.45 -1.76 -8.13
C ALA A 324 -1.15 -2.67 -6.93
N ALA A 325 -0.14 -3.54 -7.06
CA ALA A 325 0.28 -4.44 -5.99
C ALA A 325 0.80 -3.65 -4.78
N SER A 326 1.66 -2.64 -4.99
CA SER A 326 2.17 -1.82 -3.88
C SER A 326 1.04 -1.11 -3.13
N ARG A 327 0.06 -0.55 -3.84
CA ARG A 327 -1.13 0.05 -3.20
C ARG A 327 -1.99 -0.98 -2.47
N PHE A 328 -2.19 -2.16 -3.04
CA PHE A 328 -2.88 -3.25 -2.36
C PHE A 328 -2.20 -3.61 -1.04
N PHE A 329 -0.88 -3.79 -1.05
CA PHE A 329 -0.12 -4.07 0.16
C PHE A 329 -0.17 -2.92 1.17
N LEU A 330 -0.14 -1.67 0.73
CA LEU A 330 -0.26 -0.52 1.62
C LEU A 330 -1.64 -0.48 2.28
N LEU A 331 -2.71 -0.63 1.50
CA LEU A 331 -4.10 -0.57 1.95
C LEU A 331 -4.45 -1.72 2.91
N TYR A 332 -4.05 -2.95 2.57
CA TYR A 332 -4.36 -4.16 3.35
C TYR A 332 -3.21 -4.63 4.23
N SER A 333 -2.17 -3.82 4.42
CA SER A 333 -1.02 -4.16 5.29
C SER A 333 -1.47 -4.56 6.70
N SER A 334 -2.49 -3.88 7.24
CA SER A 334 -3.05 -4.13 8.56
C SER A 334 -3.80 -5.46 8.63
N GLU A 335 -4.61 -5.79 7.63
CA GLU A 335 -5.30 -7.08 7.52
C GLU A 335 -4.31 -8.24 7.36
N ILE A 336 -3.33 -8.10 6.45
CA ILE A 336 -2.27 -9.10 6.21
C ILE A 336 -1.50 -9.37 7.50
N LEU A 337 -1.05 -8.31 8.19
CA LEU A 337 -0.30 -8.44 9.44
C LEU A 337 -1.12 -9.11 10.54
N GLY A 338 -2.40 -8.76 10.65
CA GLY A 338 -3.31 -9.39 11.59
C GLY A 338 -3.55 -10.88 11.28
N PHE A 339 -3.69 -11.24 10.00
CA PHE A 339 -3.76 -12.64 9.59
C PHE A 339 -2.49 -13.41 9.90
N MET A 340 -1.30 -12.82 9.74
CA MET A 340 -0.05 -13.46 10.14
C MET A 340 -0.04 -13.81 11.63
N VAL A 341 -0.55 -12.92 12.50
CA VAL A 341 -0.72 -13.19 13.93
C VAL A 341 -1.74 -14.31 14.18
N ALA A 342 -2.88 -14.31 13.48
CA ALA A 342 -3.89 -15.36 13.58
C ALA A 342 -3.35 -16.74 13.15
N ILE A 343 -2.60 -16.80 12.05
CA ILE A 343 -1.94 -18.01 11.55
C ILE A 343 -0.96 -18.55 12.58
N MET A 344 -0.18 -17.67 13.21
CA MET A 344 0.73 -18.08 14.30
C MET A 344 -0.04 -18.62 15.51
N PHE A 345 -1.16 -18.02 15.91
CA PHE A 345 -2.01 -18.60 16.96
C PHE A 345 -2.57 -19.97 16.59
N PHE A 346 -3.03 -20.18 15.35
CA PHE A 346 -3.45 -21.50 14.89
C PHE A 346 -2.29 -22.52 14.84
N GLY A 347 -1.06 -22.08 14.54
CA GLY A 347 0.13 -22.92 14.65
C GLY A 347 0.45 -23.32 16.09
N LEU A 348 0.44 -22.35 17.02
CA LEU A 348 0.66 -22.60 18.44
C LEU A 348 -0.45 -23.45 19.08
N MET A 349 -1.69 -23.33 18.61
CA MET A 349 -2.78 -24.23 18.97
C MET A 349 -2.42 -25.69 18.67
N ARG A 350 -1.85 -25.99 17.49
CA ARG A 350 -1.43 -27.36 17.14
C ARG A 350 -0.28 -27.85 18.01
N GLN A 351 0.73 -27.01 18.23
CA GLN A 351 1.87 -27.37 19.08
C GLN A 351 1.44 -27.64 20.53
N SER A 352 0.56 -26.80 21.09
CA SER A 352 0.00 -26.98 22.44
C SER A 352 -0.94 -28.19 22.52
N SER A 353 -1.75 -28.46 21.49
CA SER A 353 -2.59 -29.65 21.45
C SER A 353 -1.76 -30.94 21.41
N ALA A 354 -0.68 -30.97 20.62
CA ALA A 354 0.24 -32.11 20.60
C ALA A 354 0.91 -32.31 21.96
N TRP A 355 1.27 -31.23 22.64
CA TRP A 355 1.81 -31.26 24.00
C TRP A 355 0.79 -31.80 25.03
N GLU A 356 -0.45 -31.32 24.99
CA GLU A 356 -1.55 -31.74 25.86
C GLU A 356 -1.91 -33.23 25.68
N CYS A 357 -1.76 -33.75 24.47
CA CYS A 357 -1.98 -35.16 24.13
C CYS A 357 -0.74 -36.05 24.33
N ASP A 358 0.29 -35.56 25.03
CA ASP A 358 1.54 -36.31 25.29
C ASP A 358 2.26 -36.81 24.01
N SER A 359 2.00 -36.17 22.86
CA SER A 359 2.54 -36.53 21.53
C SER A 359 3.86 -35.79 21.22
N SER A 360 4.52 -36.10 20.09
CA SER A 360 5.66 -35.31 19.61
C SER A 360 5.18 -33.94 19.13
N VAL A 361 5.92 -32.88 19.49
CA VAL A 361 5.57 -31.52 19.09
C VAL A 361 6.04 -31.30 17.66
N PRO A 362 5.14 -30.97 16.72
CA PRO A 362 5.56 -30.64 15.37
C PRO A 362 6.28 -29.29 15.32
N SER A 363 7.17 -29.14 14.35
CA SER A 363 7.70 -27.82 14.01
C SER A 363 6.58 -26.84 13.64
N ILE A 364 6.78 -25.55 13.91
CA ILE A 364 5.76 -24.53 13.62
C ILE A 364 5.37 -24.50 12.13
N LEU A 365 6.31 -24.81 11.24
CA LEU A 365 6.06 -24.92 9.80
C LEU A 365 5.09 -26.07 9.48
N SER A 366 5.35 -27.27 10.01
CA SER A 366 4.48 -28.43 9.84
C SER A 366 3.10 -28.21 10.46
N ALA A 367 3.04 -27.50 11.60
CA ALA A 367 1.78 -27.10 12.21
C ALA A 367 0.95 -26.19 11.28
N ILE A 368 1.56 -25.19 10.64
CA ILE A 368 0.89 -24.30 9.68
C ILE A 368 0.49 -25.06 8.41
N GLU A 369 1.36 -25.92 7.89
CA GLU A 369 1.03 -26.79 6.75
C GLU A 369 -0.19 -27.66 7.02
N SER A 370 -0.29 -28.24 8.23
CA SER A 370 -1.45 -29.03 8.65
C SER A 370 -2.75 -28.21 8.72
N ASN A 371 -2.64 -26.89 8.97
CA ASN A 371 -3.79 -25.98 8.99
C ASN A 371 -4.27 -25.62 7.58
N LEU A 372 -3.39 -25.70 6.57
CA LEU A 372 -3.71 -25.52 5.15
C LEU A 372 -4.26 -26.80 4.49
N GLY A 373 -4.23 -27.94 5.19
CA GLY A 373 -4.77 -29.20 4.68
C GLY A 373 -6.24 -29.09 4.27
N LEU A 374 -6.57 -29.51 3.06
CA LEU A 374 -7.96 -29.59 2.59
C LEU A 374 -8.58 -30.95 2.93
N PRO A 375 -9.88 -31.04 3.27
CA PRO A 375 -10.83 -29.94 3.39
C PRO A 375 -11.02 -29.44 4.83
N LYS A 376 -10.87 -30.31 5.84
CA LYS A 376 -11.38 -30.04 7.20
C LYS A 376 -10.72 -28.87 7.94
N PRO A 377 -9.38 -28.81 8.10
CA PRO A 377 -8.77 -27.75 8.90
C PRO A 377 -8.86 -26.38 8.21
N PHE A 378 -8.73 -26.32 6.89
CA PHE A 378 -8.91 -25.07 6.13
C PHE A 378 -10.32 -24.48 6.29
N MET A 379 -11.37 -25.31 6.18
CA MET A 379 -12.76 -24.87 6.35
C MET A 379 -13.02 -24.36 7.77
N LEU A 380 -12.44 -25.00 8.79
CA LEU A 380 -12.57 -24.56 10.16
C LEU A 380 -11.88 -23.21 10.40
N LEU A 381 -10.63 -23.06 9.96
CA LEU A 381 -9.77 -21.96 10.37
C LEU A 381 -9.89 -20.70 9.49
N CYS A 382 -10.28 -20.84 8.22
CA CYS A 382 -10.40 -19.72 7.28
C CYS A 382 -11.87 -19.40 6.94
N PHE A 383 -12.66 -20.41 6.57
CA PHE A 383 -14.04 -20.17 6.12
C PHE A 383 -14.99 -19.81 7.25
N THR A 384 -14.91 -20.52 8.39
CA THR A 384 -15.77 -20.25 9.56
C THR A 384 -15.66 -18.80 10.09
N PRO A 385 -14.47 -18.23 10.34
CA PRO A 385 -14.38 -16.85 10.84
C PRO A 385 -14.80 -15.82 9.79
N THR A 386 -14.55 -16.10 8.50
CA THR A 386 -15.05 -15.26 7.40
C THR A 386 -16.57 -15.22 7.39
N LEU A 387 -17.24 -16.36 7.54
CA LEU A 387 -18.71 -16.42 7.68
C LEU A 387 -19.22 -15.70 8.93
N LEU A 388 -18.53 -15.85 10.08
CA LEU A 388 -18.90 -15.16 11.32
C LEU A 388 -18.84 -13.65 11.15
N PHE A 389 -17.80 -13.14 10.50
CA PHE A 389 -17.67 -11.72 10.22
C PHE A 389 -18.68 -11.22 9.20
N LEU A 390 -18.98 -12.00 8.17
CA LEU A 390 -20.04 -11.67 7.23
C LEU A 390 -21.41 -11.61 7.91
N ALA A 391 -21.71 -12.55 8.79
CA ALA A 391 -22.92 -12.52 9.60
C ALA A 391 -22.95 -11.25 10.46
N PHE A 392 -21.84 -10.90 11.11
CA PHE A 392 -21.72 -9.66 11.88
C PHE A 392 -21.97 -8.40 11.02
N LEU A 393 -21.37 -8.30 9.83
CA LEU A 393 -21.60 -7.20 8.89
C LEU A 393 -23.07 -7.13 8.45
N PHE A 394 -23.70 -8.28 8.21
CA PHE A 394 -25.10 -8.35 7.83
C PHE A 394 -26.02 -7.74 8.89
N PHE A 395 -25.70 -7.92 10.18
CA PHE A 395 -26.48 -7.40 11.30
C PHE A 395 -26.14 -5.94 11.68
N MET A 396 -24.92 -5.48 11.44
CA MET A 396 -24.43 -4.21 12.01
C MET A 396 -24.16 -3.10 10.99
N ALA A 397 -23.95 -3.40 9.70
CA ALA A 397 -23.52 -2.41 8.72
C ALA A 397 -24.71 -1.79 7.94
N GLN A 398 -24.74 -0.44 7.84
CA GLN A 398 -25.72 0.27 7.00
C GLN A 398 -25.40 0.19 5.50
N GLN A 399 -24.14 -0.05 5.13
CA GLN A 399 -23.71 -0.30 3.75
C GLN A 399 -22.97 -1.63 3.72
N LYS A 400 -23.39 -2.54 2.82
CA LYS A 400 -22.82 -3.87 2.69
C LYS A 400 -21.83 -3.87 1.54
N PRO A 401 -20.56 -4.27 1.74
CA PRO A 401 -19.62 -4.39 0.63
C PRO A 401 -20.10 -5.46 -0.36
N PRO A 402 -19.74 -5.36 -1.64
CA PRO A 402 -20.03 -6.41 -2.61
C PRO A 402 -19.38 -7.72 -2.16
N PHE A 403 -20.22 -8.72 -1.86
CA PHE A 403 -19.80 -9.98 -1.22
C PHE A 403 -18.67 -10.69 -1.97
N GLY A 404 -18.73 -10.71 -3.31
CA GLY A 404 -17.70 -11.33 -4.13
C GLY A 404 -16.34 -10.67 -4.01
N THR A 405 -16.30 -9.33 -3.99
CA THR A 405 -15.04 -8.58 -3.89
C THR A 405 -14.43 -8.69 -2.50
N PHE A 406 -15.26 -8.58 -1.45
CA PHE A 406 -14.83 -8.76 -0.07
C PHE A 406 -14.18 -10.14 0.13
N LEU A 407 -14.86 -11.22 -0.29
CA LEU A 407 -14.29 -12.57 -0.20
C LEU A 407 -12.98 -12.70 -0.98
N LEU A 408 -12.92 -12.17 -2.20
CA LEU A 408 -11.73 -12.25 -3.04
C LEU A 408 -10.53 -11.54 -2.37
N VAL A 409 -10.74 -10.33 -1.86
CA VAL A 409 -9.72 -9.53 -1.16
C VAL A 409 -9.24 -10.26 0.09
N THR A 410 -10.15 -10.69 0.97
CA THR A 410 -9.82 -11.41 2.20
C THR A 410 -9.06 -12.71 1.90
N MET A 411 -9.47 -13.46 0.87
CA MET A 411 -8.75 -14.67 0.46
C MET A 411 -7.33 -14.37 -0.04
N ILE A 412 -7.15 -13.32 -0.85
CA ILE A 412 -5.81 -12.89 -1.30
C ILE A 412 -4.95 -12.48 -0.09
N CYS A 413 -5.48 -11.66 0.81
CA CYS A 413 -4.80 -11.23 2.03
C CYS A 413 -4.38 -12.42 2.89
N TYR A 414 -5.26 -13.42 3.05
CA TYR A 414 -4.96 -14.63 3.81
C TYR A 414 -3.87 -15.50 3.14
N ILE A 415 -3.92 -15.67 1.82
CA ILE A 415 -2.88 -16.40 1.05
C ILE A 415 -1.52 -15.72 1.20
N VAL A 416 -1.49 -14.40 0.99
CA VAL A 416 -0.30 -13.56 1.15
C VAL A 416 0.26 -13.66 2.57
N ALA A 417 -0.59 -13.56 3.59
CA ALA A 417 -0.20 -13.67 5.00
C ALA A 417 0.41 -15.05 5.31
N ASN A 418 -0.15 -16.13 4.78
CA ASN A 418 0.44 -17.48 4.91
C ASN A 418 1.82 -17.53 4.23
N GLY A 419 1.95 -17.01 3.02
CA GLY A 419 3.23 -16.93 2.29
C GLY A 419 4.30 -16.18 3.07
N PHE A 420 3.99 -14.98 3.59
CA PHE A 420 4.92 -14.21 4.41
C PHE A 420 5.26 -14.89 5.73
N THR A 421 4.29 -15.53 6.39
CA THR A 421 4.53 -16.28 7.63
C THR A 421 5.47 -17.46 7.40
N ILE A 422 5.25 -18.23 6.34
CA ILE A 422 6.13 -19.36 5.96
C ILE A 422 7.54 -18.86 5.62
N LEU A 423 7.65 -17.78 4.83
CA LEU A 423 8.94 -17.18 4.49
C LEU A 423 9.69 -16.69 5.74
N LEU A 424 8.98 -16.08 6.68
CA LEU A 424 9.55 -15.61 7.95
C LEU A 424 10.04 -16.78 8.82
N ILE A 425 9.26 -17.87 8.90
CA ILE A 425 9.65 -19.08 9.63
C ILE A 425 10.87 -19.74 9.00
N LEU A 426 10.89 -19.90 7.68
CA LEU A 426 12.01 -20.53 6.96
C LEU A 426 13.29 -19.70 7.06
N SER A 427 13.20 -18.39 6.82
CA SER A 427 14.36 -17.49 6.90
C SER A 427 14.95 -17.42 8.31
N SER A 428 14.11 -17.30 9.33
CA SER A 428 14.56 -17.30 10.74
C SER A 428 15.14 -18.65 11.17
N LYS A 429 14.53 -19.77 10.75
CA LYS A 429 15.06 -21.12 11.01
C LYS A 429 16.43 -21.27 10.35
N LEU A 430 16.54 -20.95 9.05
CA LEU A 430 17.80 -21.02 8.32
C LEU A 430 18.90 -20.20 9.02
N PHE A 431 18.60 -18.95 9.38
CA PHE A 431 19.53 -18.08 10.09
C PHE A 431 20.01 -18.68 11.42
N LEU A 432 19.09 -19.15 12.27
CA LEU A 432 19.43 -19.77 13.55
C LEU A 432 20.29 -21.02 13.37
N TYR A 433 19.99 -21.87 12.38
CA TYR A 433 20.80 -23.05 12.07
C TYR A 433 22.19 -22.68 11.59
N SER A 434 22.33 -21.71 10.67
CA SER A 434 23.64 -21.24 10.20
C SER A 434 24.50 -20.71 11.34
N VAL A 435 23.93 -19.87 12.22
CA VAL A 435 24.63 -19.31 13.38
C VAL A 435 24.98 -20.41 14.39
N ALA A 436 24.09 -21.38 14.64
CA ALA A 436 24.35 -22.49 15.55
C ALA A 436 25.45 -23.43 15.05
N ILE A 437 25.46 -23.75 13.75
CA ILE A 437 26.52 -24.55 13.12
C ILE A 437 27.86 -23.83 13.23
N LEU A 438 27.91 -22.53 12.87
CA LEU A 438 29.11 -21.72 12.98
C LEU A 438 29.62 -21.67 14.42
N HIS A 439 28.73 -21.45 15.39
CA HIS A 439 29.07 -21.42 16.80
C HIS A 439 29.65 -22.75 17.30
N VAL A 440 29.01 -23.88 16.98
CA VAL A 440 29.50 -25.21 17.36
C VAL A 440 30.84 -25.52 16.69
N PHE A 441 31.01 -25.13 15.42
CA PHE A 441 32.26 -25.30 14.69
C PHE A 441 33.41 -24.49 15.31
N ILE A 442 33.20 -23.19 15.57
CA ILE A 442 34.17 -22.32 16.24
C ILE A 442 34.50 -22.88 17.63
N LYS A 443 33.49 -23.27 18.41
CA LYS A 443 33.69 -23.84 19.76
C LYS A 443 34.54 -25.12 19.70
N ARG A 444 34.29 -26.02 18.74
CA ARG A 444 35.06 -27.25 18.55
C ARG A 444 36.50 -26.96 18.09
N ARG A 445 36.68 -26.05 17.15
CA ARG A 445 38.00 -25.58 16.66
C ARG A 445 38.79 -24.94 17.81
N TRP A 446 38.13 -24.14 18.63
CA TRP A 446 38.72 -23.51 19.81
C TRP A 446 39.10 -24.52 20.89
N GLN A 447 38.23 -25.50 21.17
CA GLN A 447 38.55 -26.59 22.11
C GLN A 447 39.76 -27.40 21.64
N SER A 448 39.86 -27.68 20.34
CA SER A 448 41.03 -28.35 19.75
C SER A 448 42.32 -27.51 19.81
N TRP A 449 42.22 -26.18 19.94
CA TRP A 449 43.38 -25.28 20.12
C TRP A 449 43.71 -25.09 21.61
N GLY A 450 42.71 -25.19 22.49
CA GLY A 450 42.82 -25.04 23.94
C GLY A 450 43.57 -26.17 24.67
N ASP A 451 43.90 -27.26 23.98
CA ASP A 451 44.82 -28.30 24.45
C ASP A 451 46.30 -27.86 24.41
N GLY A 452 46.60 -26.63 23.94
CA GLY A 452 47.89 -25.96 24.07
C GLY A 452 47.99 -25.02 25.30
N ALA A 453 49.21 -24.83 25.82
CA ALA A 453 49.55 -24.15 27.07
C ALA A 453 49.04 -22.69 27.27
N GLN A 454 48.46 -22.05 26.24
CA GLN A 454 47.92 -20.68 26.33
C GLN A 454 46.52 -20.59 26.98
N SER A 455 45.85 -21.70 27.27
CA SER A 455 44.49 -21.70 27.88
C SER A 455 44.47 -21.36 29.39
N ALA A 456 45.60 -21.45 30.09
CA ALA A 456 45.68 -21.21 31.53
C ALA A 456 45.49 -19.71 31.91
N PHE A 457 45.96 -18.79 31.07
CA PHE A 457 45.91 -17.34 31.35
C PHE A 457 44.48 -16.79 31.25
N LEU A 458 43.74 -17.18 30.20
CA LEU A 458 42.33 -16.82 30.02
C LEU A 458 41.43 -17.49 31.06
N ARG A 459 41.73 -18.73 31.46
CA ARG A 459 41.00 -19.41 32.54
C ARG A 459 41.09 -18.61 33.85
N ARG A 460 42.27 -18.05 34.16
CA ARG A 460 42.53 -17.22 35.35
C ARG A 460 41.81 -15.87 35.30
N PHE A 461 41.67 -15.26 34.12
CA PHE A 461 40.92 -14.01 33.93
C PHE A 461 39.40 -14.22 34.12
N PHE A 462 38.86 -15.35 33.63
CA PHE A 462 37.47 -15.73 33.91
C PHE A 462 37.26 -16.00 35.41
N THR A 463 38.19 -16.65 36.12
CA THR A 463 38.07 -16.89 37.57
C THR A 463 37.97 -15.59 38.39
N PHE A 464 38.58 -14.49 37.94
CA PHE A 464 38.50 -13.19 38.61
C PHE A 464 37.08 -12.57 38.51
N SER A 465 36.38 -12.82 37.41
CA SER A 465 34.99 -12.38 37.20
C SER A 465 33.97 -13.16 38.05
N PHE A 466 34.37 -14.31 38.63
CA PHE A 466 33.52 -15.14 39.50
C PHE A 466 33.46 -14.68 40.97
N SER A 467 34.31 -13.75 41.41
CA SER A 467 34.30 -13.22 42.79
C SER A 467 32.94 -12.60 43.17
N LEU A 468 32.29 -11.93 42.20
CA LEU A 468 30.96 -11.34 42.33
C LEU A 468 29.79 -12.36 42.27
N GLN A 469 30.06 -13.64 41.96
CA GLN A 469 29.03 -14.71 41.87
C GLN A 469 28.70 -15.38 43.21
N SER A 470 29.36 -14.99 44.31
CA SER A 470 29.15 -15.54 45.66
C SER A 470 27.92 -14.97 46.38
N LEU A 471 27.35 -13.87 45.87
CA LEU A 471 26.14 -13.27 46.41
C LEU A 471 24.92 -14.15 46.13
N LYS A 472 24.21 -14.57 47.18
CA LYS A 472 23.00 -15.43 47.12
C LYS A 472 21.94 -14.90 46.16
N ILE A 473 21.85 -13.58 46.01
CA ILE A 473 20.97 -12.90 45.05
C ILE A 473 21.43 -13.17 43.61
N VAL A 474 22.72 -13.05 43.30
CA VAL A 474 23.30 -13.33 41.98
C VAL A 474 23.15 -14.81 41.60
N GLN A 475 23.23 -15.73 42.58
CA GLN A 475 22.95 -17.15 42.36
C GLN A 475 21.47 -17.46 42.12
N MET A 476 20.56 -16.85 42.89
CA MET A 476 19.10 -16.97 42.67
C MET A 476 18.68 -16.42 41.30
N LEU A 477 19.32 -15.32 40.88
CA LEU A 477 19.10 -14.65 39.61
C LEU A 477 19.67 -15.45 38.42
N LYS A 478 20.87 -16.04 38.59
CA LYS A 478 21.51 -16.97 37.63
C LYS A 478 20.71 -18.26 37.44
N ASN A 479 20.03 -18.73 38.48
CA ASN A 479 19.23 -19.96 38.44
C ASN A 479 17.86 -19.78 37.76
N ASN A 480 17.39 -18.54 37.55
CA ASN A 480 16.11 -18.23 36.91
C ASN A 480 16.24 -17.08 35.89
N PRO A 481 16.74 -17.34 34.67
CA PRO A 481 16.97 -16.31 33.66
C PRO A 481 15.70 -15.54 33.27
N ASN A 482 14.53 -16.17 33.35
CA ASN A 482 13.24 -15.52 33.08
C ASN A 482 12.93 -14.38 34.06
N ILE A 483 13.40 -14.44 35.32
CA ILE A 483 13.19 -13.38 36.31
C ILE A 483 14.05 -12.15 35.97
N ILE A 484 15.28 -12.35 35.49
CA ILE A 484 16.14 -11.27 35.00
C ILE A 484 15.46 -10.54 33.84
N VAL A 485 15.00 -11.33 32.86
CA VAL A 485 14.34 -10.78 31.68
C VAL A 485 13.09 -10.02 32.10
N ALA A 486 12.27 -10.55 33.00
CA ALA A 486 11.09 -9.85 33.54
C ALA A 486 11.44 -8.53 34.24
N LEU A 487 12.47 -8.53 35.11
CA LEU A 487 12.90 -7.34 35.83
C LEU A 487 13.45 -6.25 34.91
N ALA A 488 13.99 -6.62 33.76
CA ALA A 488 14.46 -5.67 32.74
C ALA A 488 13.31 -5.20 31.83
N THR A 489 12.47 -6.11 31.33
CA THR A 489 11.45 -5.81 30.32
C THR A 489 10.25 -5.06 30.89
N LEU A 490 9.81 -5.37 32.12
CA LEU A 490 8.64 -4.72 32.71
C LEU A 490 8.85 -3.21 32.91
N PRO A 491 9.97 -2.72 33.49
CA PRO A 491 10.22 -1.28 33.57
C PRO A 491 10.34 -0.63 32.20
N LEU A 492 10.98 -1.27 31.22
CA LEU A 492 11.13 -0.71 29.87
C LEU A 492 9.79 -0.51 29.16
N VAL A 493 8.84 -1.43 29.34
CA VAL A 493 7.50 -1.32 28.75
C VAL A 493 6.66 -0.27 29.45
N CYS A 494 6.79 -0.15 30.78
CA CYS A 494 6.01 0.82 31.55
C CYS A 494 6.56 2.25 31.48
N LEU A 495 7.89 2.41 31.39
CA LEU A 495 8.56 3.70 31.58
C LEU A 495 9.24 4.26 30.33
N VAL A 496 9.57 3.40 29.35
CA VAL A 496 10.32 3.83 28.15
C VAL A 496 9.48 3.67 26.89
N HIS A 497 9.35 2.45 26.37
CA HIS A 497 8.54 2.16 25.21
C HIS A 497 8.30 0.64 25.09
N PRO A 498 7.06 0.19 24.80
CA PRO A 498 6.72 -1.23 24.65
C PRO A 498 7.63 -2.01 23.68
N ALA A 499 7.97 -1.41 22.53
CA ALA A 499 8.85 -2.02 21.53
C ALA A 499 10.23 -2.40 22.08
N ILE A 500 10.80 -1.62 23.00
CA ILE A 500 12.15 -1.86 23.55
C ILE A 500 12.12 -3.05 24.52
N GLY A 501 11.11 -3.11 25.38
CA GLY A 501 10.93 -4.26 26.27
C GLY A 501 10.64 -5.55 25.50
N LEU A 502 9.84 -5.47 24.43
CA LEU A 502 9.61 -6.59 23.52
C LEU A 502 10.86 -7.02 22.76
N ALA A 503 11.71 -6.08 22.34
CA ALA A 503 12.97 -6.39 21.68
C ALA A 503 13.94 -7.15 22.61
N LEU A 504 14.03 -6.78 23.89
CA LEU A 504 14.81 -7.53 24.87
C LEU A 504 14.24 -8.94 25.13
N LEU A 505 12.92 -9.07 25.18
CA LEU A 505 12.25 -10.38 25.28
C LEU A 505 12.58 -11.24 24.05
N LEU A 506 12.54 -10.67 22.85
CA LEU A 506 12.89 -11.35 21.60
C LEU A 506 14.35 -11.81 21.59
N LEU A 507 15.28 -10.98 22.09
CA LEU A 507 16.69 -11.36 22.24
C LEU A 507 16.86 -12.54 23.19
N SER A 508 16.11 -12.55 24.29
CA SER A 508 16.08 -13.68 25.24
C SER A 508 15.57 -14.96 24.56
N HIS A 509 14.44 -14.89 23.82
CA HIS A 509 13.92 -16.02 23.07
C HIS A 509 14.91 -16.55 22.04
N THR A 510 15.57 -15.65 21.32
CA THR A 510 16.59 -15.97 20.30
C THR A 510 17.78 -16.68 20.93
N PHE A 511 18.30 -16.17 22.04
CA PHE A 511 19.40 -16.78 22.79
C PHE A 511 19.04 -18.17 23.30
N HIS A 512 17.82 -18.33 23.83
CA HIS A 512 17.32 -19.60 24.32
C HIS A 512 17.09 -20.64 23.22
N ALA A 513 16.55 -20.24 22.07
CA ALA A 513 16.40 -21.09 20.90
C ALA A 513 17.76 -21.52 20.35
N HIS A 514 18.70 -20.57 20.21
CA HIS A 514 20.07 -20.82 19.79
C HIS A 514 20.80 -21.78 20.72
N SER A 515 20.67 -21.61 22.04
CA SER A 515 21.29 -22.51 23.02
C SER A 515 20.78 -23.96 22.89
N ASN A 516 19.48 -24.15 22.71
CA ASN A 516 18.89 -25.49 22.51
C ASN A 516 19.40 -26.12 21.21
N LEU A 517 19.49 -25.33 20.13
CA LEU A 517 19.96 -25.77 18.83
C LEU A 517 21.47 -26.13 18.86
N CYS A 518 22.29 -25.34 19.54
CA CYS A 518 23.70 -25.66 19.76
C CYS A 518 23.87 -26.95 20.57
N SER A 519 23.03 -27.19 21.59
CA SER A 519 23.04 -28.43 22.38
C SER A 519 22.65 -29.64 21.52
N PHE A 520 21.61 -29.51 20.69
CA PHE A 520 21.21 -30.53 19.72
C PHE A 520 22.33 -30.85 18.73
N LEU A 521 22.90 -29.85 18.06
CA LEU A 521 23.99 -30.05 17.10
C LEU A 521 25.25 -30.62 17.77
N SER A 522 25.60 -30.15 18.97
CA SER A 522 26.75 -30.69 19.71
C SER A 522 26.55 -32.17 20.08
N ALA A 523 25.35 -32.56 20.49
CA ALA A 523 25.01 -33.94 20.80
C ALA A 523 24.98 -34.81 19.53
N SER A 524 24.41 -34.30 18.44
CA SER A 524 24.37 -34.97 17.13
C SER A 524 25.77 -35.17 16.54
N PHE A 525 26.65 -34.16 16.55
CA PHE A 525 28.03 -34.33 16.08
C PHE A 525 28.84 -35.31 16.94
N ARG A 526 28.59 -35.36 18.26
CA ARG A 526 29.20 -36.35 19.15
C ARG A 526 28.73 -37.77 18.83
N SER A 527 27.43 -37.98 18.63
CA SER A 527 26.91 -39.30 18.26
C SER A 527 27.40 -39.76 16.89
N ILE A 528 27.53 -38.85 15.91
CA ILE A 528 28.13 -39.16 14.60
C ILE A 528 29.60 -39.55 14.74
N THR A 529 30.37 -38.86 15.59
CA THR A 529 31.79 -39.19 15.83
C THR A 529 31.90 -40.56 16.52
N GLN A 530 31.09 -40.81 17.55
CA GLN A 530 31.06 -42.09 18.28
C GLN A 530 30.58 -43.26 17.40
N LYS A 531 29.61 -43.01 16.50
CA LYS A 531 29.17 -44.00 15.50
C LYS A 531 30.31 -44.26 14.50
N LYS A 532 31.03 -43.23 14.04
CA LYS A 532 32.19 -43.40 13.15
C LYS A 532 33.34 -44.19 13.79
N ASP A 533 33.53 -44.07 15.11
CA ASP A 533 34.51 -44.84 15.87
C ASP A 533 34.06 -46.31 16.06
N PHE A 534 32.75 -46.56 16.22
CA PHE A 534 32.17 -47.91 16.25
C PHE A 534 32.19 -48.63 14.89
N TYR A 535 31.95 -47.92 13.79
CA TYR A 535 32.01 -48.50 12.43
C TYR A 535 33.45 -48.72 11.93
N LYS A 536 34.46 -48.20 12.64
CA LYS A 536 35.85 -48.55 12.37
C LYS A 536 36.21 -49.97 12.85
N SER A 537 35.30 -50.67 13.54
CA SER A 537 35.51 -52.06 14.01
C SER A 537 34.68 -53.13 13.29
N LYS A 538 33.80 -52.80 12.34
CA LYS A 538 33.10 -53.78 11.47
C LYS A 538 32.80 -53.16 10.11
N SER A 539 33.39 -53.71 9.06
CA SER A 539 33.02 -53.42 7.67
C SER A 539 31.67 -54.04 7.36
N ASP A 540 30.72 -53.21 6.91
CA ASP A 540 29.86 -53.39 5.74
C ASP A 540 28.55 -52.61 5.89
N GLY A 541 28.08 -52.05 4.78
CA GLY A 541 26.69 -51.59 4.62
C GLY A 541 26.48 -50.09 4.60
N LEU A 542 26.73 -49.49 3.44
CA LEU A 542 26.35 -48.13 3.03
C LEU A 542 24.82 -47.99 2.90
N GLN A 543 24.07 -47.95 4.01
CA GLN A 543 22.61 -47.68 3.96
C GLN A 543 22.05 -47.27 5.33
N GLN A 544 22.35 -46.04 5.80
CA GLN A 544 21.59 -45.42 6.91
C GLN A 544 21.91 -43.92 7.09
N LEU A 545 21.69 -43.12 6.04
CA LEU A 545 21.82 -41.65 6.11
C LEU A 545 20.48 -40.90 6.10
N LEU A 546 19.36 -41.61 6.22
CA LEU A 546 18.03 -41.03 6.40
C LEU A 546 17.37 -41.69 7.62
N PRO A 547 16.76 -40.93 8.55
CA PRO A 547 15.94 -41.52 9.59
C PRO A 547 14.66 -42.05 8.94
N LEU A 548 14.53 -43.37 8.85
CA LEU A 548 13.31 -44.06 8.44
C LEU A 548 12.68 -44.70 9.67
N ASP A 549 11.38 -44.44 9.81
CA ASP A 549 10.35 -44.99 10.70
C ASP A 549 10.35 -44.68 12.21
N ASP A 550 9.39 -43.82 12.57
CA ASP A 550 8.85 -43.56 13.90
C ASP A 550 8.10 -44.81 14.43
N SER A 551 8.70 -45.52 15.38
CA SER A 551 7.96 -46.41 16.27
C SER A 551 7.41 -45.62 17.46
N PRO A 552 6.09 -45.63 17.75
CA PRO A 552 5.45 -44.78 18.75
C PRO A 552 5.79 -45.15 20.22
N THR A 553 6.66 -46.12 20.46
CA THR A 553 6.98 -46.67 21.79
C THR A 553 8.45 -46.53 22.20
N ALA A 554 9.31 -45.91 21.40
CA ALA A 554 10.71 -45.70 21.78
C ALA A 554 10.85 -44.54 22.81
N PRO A 555 11.64 -44.70 23.89
CA PRO A 555 11.90 -43.62 24.83
C PRO A 555 12.65 -42.47 24.13
N LYS A 556 12.05 -41.26 24.16
CA LYS A 556 12.57 -40.06 23.48
C LYS A 556 14.02 -39.78 23.84
N SER A 557 14.87 -39.59 22.82
CA SER A 557 16.29 -39.31 23.02
C SER A 557 16.52 -37.88 23.52
N PHE A 558 17.67 -37.62 24.15
CA PHE A 558 18.06 -36.26 24.56
C PHE A 558 18.09 -35.30 23.36
N THR A 559 18.54 -35.75 22.20
CA THR A 559 18.54 -34.96 20.96
C THR A 559 17.14 -34.55 20.53
N ASP A 560 16.18 -35.47 20.55
CA ASP A 560 14.80 -35.18 20.15
C ASP A 560 14.14 -34.19 21.10
N SER A 561 14.45 -34.28 22.40
CA SER A 561 13.94 -33.33 23.39
C SER A 561 14.45 -31.90 23.18
N GLN A 562 15.72 -31.73 22.77
CA GLN A 562 16.29 -30.40 22.50
C GLN A 562 15.71 -29.79 21.23
N LEU A 563 15.41 -30.62 20.22
CA LEU A 563 14.77 -30.18 18.98
C LEU A 563 13.29 -29.80 19.21
N GLU A 564 12.53 -30.60 19.97
CA GLU A 564 11.15 -30.26 20.38
C GLU A 564 11.11 -28.90 21.13
N LEU A 565 12.07 -28.67 22.03
CA LEU A 565 12.18 -27.39 22.77
C LEU A 565 12.56 -26.21 21.87
N PHE A 566 13.39 -26.45 20.85
CA PHE A 566 13.69 -25.43 19.84
C PHE A 566 12.44 -25.07 19.04
N ASP A 567 11.70 -26.06 18.52
CA ASP A 567 10.53 -25.84 17.68
C ASP A 567 9.39 -25.12 18.41
N CYS A 568 9.19 -25.40 19.70
CA CYS A 568 8.23 -24.68 20.54
C CYS A 568 8.65 -23.22 20.78
N ARG A 569 9.93 -22.97 21.08
CA ARG A 569 10.45 -21.62 21.32
C ARG A 569 10.50 -20.79 20.04
N HIS A 570 10.77 -21.41 18.90
CA HIS A 570 10.78 -20.76 17.60
C HIS A 570 9.39 -20.21 17.25
N GLY A 571 8.31 -20.98 17.46
CA GLY A 571 6.94 -20.49 17.25
C GLY A 571 6.60 -19.25 18.09
N ILE A 572 6.94 -19.27 19.38
CA ILE A 572 6.71 -18.12 20.28
C ILE A 572 7.58 -16.91 19.90
N MET A 573 8.83 -17.15 19.51
CA MET A 573 9.74 -16.11 19.04
C MET A 573 9.16 -15.38 17.80
N ILE A 574 8.60 -16.12 16.84
CA ILE A 574 8.00 -15.53 15.64
C ILE A 574 6.76 -14.69 16.00
N LEU A 575 5.89 -15.19 16.89
CA LEU A 575 4.73 -14.42 17.34
C LEU A 575 5.13 -13.09 18.01
N HIS A 576 6.16 -13.10 18.86
CA HIS A 576 6.67 -11.90 19.52
C HIS A 576 7.44 -10.98 18.56
N LEU A 577 8.09 -11.53 17.53
CA LEU A 577 8.69 -10.74 16.45
C LEU A 577 7.61 -9.96 15.69
N LEU A 578 6.51 -10.61 15.29
CA LEU A 578 5.37 -9.93 14.64
C LEU A 578 4.79 -8.83 15.52
N THR A 579 4.63 -9.13 16.81
CA THR A 579 4.15 -8.16 17.80
C THR A 579 5.10 -6.97 17.93
N THR A 580 6.40 -7.20 17.96
CA THR A 580 7.42 -6.14 18.01
C THR A 580 7.37 -5.27 16.76
N LEU A 581 7.21 -5.87 15.57
CA LEU A 581 7.08 -5.16 14.29
C LEU A 581 5.85 -4.23 14.26
N MET A 582 4.74 -4.63 14.87
CA MET A 582 3.55 -3.78 15.00
C MET A 582 3.81 -2.48 15.77
N PHE A 583 4.76 -2.48 16.71
CA PHE A 583 5.14 -1.30 17.49
C PHE A 583 6.26 -0.47 16.85
N VAL A 584 6.85 -0.89 15.73
CA VAL A 584 7.94 -0.16 15.06
C VAL A 584 7.52 1.26 14.63
N PRO A 585 6.36 1.49 13.99
CA PRO A 585 5.93 2.85 13.63
C PRO A 585 5.81 3.76 14.87
N SER A 586 5.29 3.22 15.97
CA SER A 586 5.21 3.93 17.26
C SER A 586 6.59 4.27 17.81
N LEU A 587 7.54 3.34 17.73
CA LEU A 587 8.92 3.58 18.18
C LEU A 587 9.60 4.67 17.34
N VAL A 588 9.42 4.66 16.01
CA VAL A 588 9.97 5.70 15.12
C VAL A 588 9.38 7.07 15.46
N ALA A 589 8.05 7.15 15.65
CA ALA A 589 7.39 8.38 16.04
C ALA A 589 7.86 8.87 17.43
N TRP A 590 8.11 7.96 18.36
CA TRP A 590 8.67 8.29 19.68
C TRP A 590 10.10 8.83 19.57
N LEU A 591 10.97 8.18 18.78
CA LEU A 591 12.34 8.63 18.53
C LEU A 591 12.39 10.04 17.91
N GLN A 592 11.50 10.31 16.95
CA GLN A 592 11.39 11.63 16.30
C GLN A 592 10.94 12.74 17.25
N ARG A 593 10.31 12.40 18.39
CA ARG A 593 9.80 13.37 19.39
C ARG A 593 10.69 13.47 20.62
N ILE A 594 11.85 12.80 20.65
CA ILE A 594 12.80 12.91 21.76
C ILE A 594 13.26 14.37 21.87
N GLY A 595 12.84 15.06 22.94
CA GLY A 595 13.16 16.46 23.21
C GLY A 595 11.94 17.38 23.36
N MET A 596 10.75 16.95 22.92
CA MET A 596 9.48 17.63 23.19
C MET A 596 8.74 16.88 24.30
N GLY A 597 8.76 17.41 25.53
CA GLY A 597 8.10 16.91 26.75
C GLY A 597 7.50 15.50 26.70
N GLN A 598 8.16 14.52 27.33
CA GLN A 598 7.69 13.14 27.32
C GLN A 598 6.48 12.96 28.26
N ASN A 599 5.37 12.48 27.70
CA ASN A 599 4.31 11.88 28.49
C ASN A 599 4.58 10.37 28.58
N PHE A 600 4.44 9.79 29.77
CA PHE A 600 4.54 8.35 29.97
C PHE A 600 3.52 7.59 29.11
N PRO A 601 3.80 6.32 28.72
CA PRO A 601 2.82 5.46 28.08
C PRO A 601 1.52 5.39 28.90
N TRP A 602 0.38 5.30 28.22
CA TRP A 602 -0.90 5.23 28.91
C TRP A 602 -1.01 3.93 29.72
N PHE A 603 -1.57 4.01 30.94
CA PHE A 603 -1.58 2.89 31.89
C PHE A 603 -2.16 1.59 31.31
N ILE A 604 -3.23 1.70 30.50
CA ILE A 604 -3.87 0.54 29.88
C ILE A 604 -2.95 -0.11 28.85
N ASP A 605 -2.25 0.69 28.03
CA ASP A 605 -1.31 0.19 27.02
C ASP A 605 -0.13 -0.52 27.69
N SER A 606 0.38 0.03 28.80
CA SER A 606 1.38 -0.64 29.63
C SER A 606 0.87 -1.95 30.20
N ALA A 607 -0.36 -2.01 30.71
CA ALA A 607 -0.94 -3.25 31.24
C ALA A 607 -1.06 -4.33 30.14
N ILE A 608 -1.57 -3.97 28.95
CA ILE A 608 -1.65 -4.91 27.82
C ILE A 608 -0.26 -5.41 27.44
N CYS A 609 0.72 -4.53 27.33
CA CYS A 609 2.09 -4.91 26.96
C CYS A 609 2.78 -5.74 28.04
N VAL A 610 2.49 -5.52 29.32
CA VAL A 610 2.90 -6.39 30.43
C VAL A 610 2.29 -7.79 30.24
N GLY A 611 1.01 -7.88 29.91
CA GLY A 611 0.36 -9.15 29.58
C GLY A 611 1.06 -9.89 28.42
N VAL A 612 1.46 -9.16 27.37
CA VAL A 612 2.23 -9.72 26.24
C VAL A 612 3.60 -10.22 26.71
N ILE A 613 4.31 -9.49 27.57
CA ILE A 613 5.59 -9.98 28.14
C ILE A 613 5.39 -11.25 28.95
N LEU A 614 4.33 -11.30 29.78
CA LEU A 614 3.99 -12.47 30.58
C LEU A 614 3.70 -13.68 29.68
N HIS A 615 3.05 -13.46 28.53
CA HIS A 615 2.86 -14.50 27.51
C HIS A 615 4.19 -15.09 27.05
N GLY A 616 5.18 -14.29 26.68
CA GLY A 616 6.51 -14.79 26.29
C GLY A 616 7.25 -15.50 27.43
N LEU A 617 7.20 -14.95 28.64
CA LEU A 617 7.93 -15.51 29.79
C LEU A 617 7.37 -16.84 30.30
N PHE A 618 6.05 -16.96 30.38
CA PHE A 618 5.36 -18.13 30.95
C PHE A 618 4.81 -19.08 29.90
N GLY A 619 4.59 -18.63 28.66
CA GLY A 619 4.19 -19.48 27.54
C GLY A 619 5.35 -20.30 26.94
N SER A 620 6.61 -19.91 27.20
CA SER A 620 7.82 -20.50 26.57
C SER A 620 8.47 -21.67 27.31
N GLN A 621 7.89 -22.12 28.43
CA GLN A 621 8.42 -23.22 29.23
C GLN A 621 7.49 -24.44 29.22
N PRO A 622 7.86 -25.50 28.47
CA PRO A 622 7.17 -26.78 28.55
C PRO A 622 7.57 -27.63 29.78
N ASN A 623 8.67 -27.26 30.46
CA ASN A 623 9.26 -28.03 31.56
C ASN A 623 8.60 -27.79 32.92
N VAL A 624 7.89 -26.68 33.09
CA VAL A 624 6.98 -26.49 34.24
C VAL A 624 5.66 -27.06 33.79
N SER A 625 5.01 -27.83 34.65
CA SER A 625 3.77 -28.55 34.36
C SER A 625 2.59 -27.58 34.20
N CYS A 626 2.68 -26.69 33.21
CA CYS A 626 1.66 -25.76 32.80
C CYS A 626 0.59 -26.51 31.98
N CYS A 627 0.10 -27.63 32.54
CA CYS A 627 -1.23 -28.12 32.25
C CYS A 627 -2.18 -27.08 32.84
N ILE A 628 -2.37 -25.98 32.12
CA ILE A 628 -3.45 -25.04 32.37
C ILE A 628 -4.72 -25.79 32.01
N SER A 629 -5.25 -26.56 32.96
CA SER A 629 -6.58 -27.08 32.90
C SER A 629 -7.43 -26.39 33.97
N PHE A 630 -8.10 -25.32 33.57
CA PHE A 630 -9.10 -24.72 34.45
C PHE A 630 -10.33 -25.63 34.50
N LYS A 631 -10.77 -25.96 35.70
CA LYS A 631 -12.14 -26.43 35.93
C LYS A 631 -13.04 -25.19 35.88
N LEU A 632 -13.91 -25.08 34.88
CA LEU A 632 -14.95 -24.05 34.91
C LEU A 632 -15.84 -24.27 36.15
N PRO A 633 -16.12 -23.22 36.95
CA PRO A 633 -17.06 -23.34 38.06
C PRO A 633 -18.45 -23.70 37.50
N GLY A 634 -19.04 -24.78 37.99
CA GLY A 634 -20.41 -25.21 37.66
C GLY A 634 -20.57 -26.39 36.69
N ARG A 635 -19.51 -26.91 36.05
CA ARG A 635 -19.59 -28.10 35.17
C ARG A 635 -18.56 -29.15 35.57
N ARG A 636 -19.01 -30.35 35.98
CA ARG A 636 -18.13 -31.49 36.30
C ARG A 636 -17.19 -31.81 35.13
N GLY A 637 -15.91 -31.52 35.29
CA GLY A 637 -14.82 -32.31 34.68
C GLY A 637 -14.30 -31.94 33.29
N ARG A 638 -14.64 -30.81 32.66
CA ARG A 638 -14.02 -30.41 31.38
C ARG A 638 -12.86 -29.45 31.62
N GLU A 639 -11.65 -29.98 31.45
CA GLU A 639 -10.38 -29.25 31.49
C GLU A 639 -10.20 -28.45 30.19
N VAL A 640 -10.10 -27.12 30.27
CA VAL A 640 -9.83 -26.26 29.09
C VAL A 640 -8.32 -26.07 28.95
N GLY A 641 -7.75 -26.61 27.89
CA GLY A 641 -6.31 -26.51 27.57
C GLY A 641 -5.89 -25.18 26.95
N LEU A 642 -4.58 -24.95 26.92
CA LEU A 642 -3.93 -23.82 26.25
C LEU A 642 -4.18 -23.84 24.73
N SER A 643 -4.35 -25.03 24.14
CA SER A 643 -4.75 -25.20 22.74
C SER A 643 -6.07 -24.48 22.42
N PHE A 644 -7.08 -24.60 23.28
CA PHE A 644 -8.36 -23.92 23.10
C PHE A 644 -8.22 -22.39 23.21
N LEU A 645 -7.39 -21.89 24.13
CA LEU A 645 -7.12 -20.45 24.25
C LEU A 645 -6.45 -19.89 22.99
N TYR A 646 -5.48 -20.62 22.42
CA TYR A 646 -4.85 -20.23 21.15
C TYR A 646 -5.81 -20.29 19.96
N LEU A 647 -6.72 -21.27 19.91
CA LEU A 647 -7.77 -21.31 18.88
C LEU A 647 -8.68 -20.08 18.96
N LEU A 648 -9.15 -19.71 20.16
CA LEU A 648 -10.01 -18.55 20.36
C LEU A 648 -9.27 -17.24 20.04
N ALA A 649 -8.01 -17.11 20.46
CA ALA A 649 -7.17 -15.98 20.12
C ALA A 649 -6.94 -15.86 18.61
N GLY A 650 -6.76 -16.99 17.91
CA GLY A 650 -6.67 -17.04 16.46
C GLY A 650 -7.95 -16.53 15.78
N TYR A 651 -9.13 -17.01 16.19
CA TYR A 651 -10.40 -16.50 15.67
C TYR A 651 -10.62 -15.01 15.93
N TYR A 652 -10.36 -14.56 17.16
CA TYR A 652 -10.49 -13.16 17.52
C TYR A 652 -9.54 -12.26 16.71
N SER A 653 -8.30 -12.72 16.52
CA SER A 653 -7.31 -12.01 15.69
C SER A 653 -7.74 -11.99 14.23
N PHE A 654 -8.22 -13.10 13.68
CA PHE A 654 -8.72 -13.20 12.31
C PHE A 654 -9.87 -12.21 12.06
N ILE A 655 -10.87 -12.20 12.94
CA ILE A 655 -12.02 -11.28 12.87
C ILE A 655 -11.57 -9.81 13.01
N SER A 656 -10.65 -9.53 13.94
CA SER A 656 -10.12 -8.18 14.12
C SER A 656 -9.29 -7.70 12.90
N SER A 657 -8.68 -8.63 12.17
CA SER A 657 -7.89 -8.35 10.96
C SER A 657 -8.79 -7.91 9.80
N MET A 658 -9.92 -8.60 9.59
CA MET A 658 -10.93 -8.17 8.61
C MET A 658 -11.56 -6.81 8.96
N ALA A 659 -11.49 -6.39 10.22
CA ALA A 659 -11.86 -5.04 10.65
C ALA A 659 -10.70 -4.01 10.56
N LEU A 660 -9.60 -4.35 9.89
CA LEU A 660 -8.37 -3.54 9.73
C LEU A 660 -7.76 -3.08 11.08
N ALA A 661 -8.01 -3.84 12.15
CA ALA A 661 -7.60 -3.50 13.52
C ALA A 661 -6.69 -4.59 14.13
N PRO A 662 -5.51 -4.87 13.54
CA PRO A 662 -4.63 -5.96 13.97
C PRO A 662 -4.13 -5.80 15.41
N TYR A 663 -4.01 -4.56 15.91
CA TYR A 663 -3.60 -4.28 17.30
C TYR A 663 -4.49 -4.95 18.35
N ARG A 664 -5.75 -5.28 18.02
CA ARG A 664 -6.64 -6.00 18.93
C ARG A 664 -6.11 -7.38 19.27
N ALA A 665 -5.31 -8.02 18.41
CA ALA A 665 -4.67 -9.31 18.69
C ALA A 665 -3.80 -9.27 19.97
N LEU A 666 -3.27 -8.09 20.34
CA LEU A 666 -2.52 -7.89 21.58
C LEU A 666 -3.38 -8.14 22.82
N TYR A 667 -4.68 -7.86 22.77
CA TYR A 667 -5.59 -8.14 23.88
C TYR A 667 -5.72 -9.64 24.13
N ALA A 668 -5.85 -10.43 23.05
CA ALA A 668 -5.91 -11.88 23.15
C ALA A 668 -4.59 -12.44 23.71
N MET A 669 -3.45 -11.96 23.20
CA MET A 669 -2.13 -12.37 23.69
C MET A 669 -1.92 -12.01 25.16
N ALA A 670 -2.32 -10.80 25.57
CA ALA A 670 -2.22 -10.34 26.95
C ALA A 670 -3.08 -11.17 27.90
N ILE A 671 -4.32 -11.50 27.50
CA ILE A 671 -5.22 -12.36 28.28
C ILE A 671 -4.58 -13.74 28.49
N ILE A 672 -4.03 -14.35 27.44
CA ILE A 672 -3.31 -15.63 27.57
C ILE A 672 -2.13 -15.48 28.53
N GLY A 673 -1.35 -14.40 28.41
CA GLY A 673 -0.21 -14.13 29.29
C GLY A 673 -0.59 -14.01 30.76
N TYR A 674 -1.66 -13.27 31.08
CA TYR A 674 -2.18 -13.17 32.45
C TYR A 674 -2.69 -14.50 32.98
N ILE A 675 -3.39 -15.27 32.14
CA ILE A 675 -3.87 -16.61 32.48
C ILE A 675 -2.69 -17.55 32.81
N CYS A 676 -1.65 -17.56 31.97
CA CYS A 676 -0.44 -18.36 32.19
C CYS A 676 0.28 -17.95 33.47
N PHE A 677 0.41 -16.64 33.72
CA PHE A 677 1.02 -16.11 34.94
C PHE A 677 0.25 -16.53 36.20
N ALA A 678 -1.06 -16.29 36.22
CA ALA A 678 -1.92 -16.66 37.35
C ALA A 678 -1.86 -18.17 37.63
N SER A 679 -1.89 -18.99 36.58
CA SER A 679 -1.77 -20.45 36.68
C SER A 679 -0.44 -20.87 37.30
N SER A 680 0.67 -20.28 36.85
CA SER A 680 2.01 -20.57 37.37
C SER A 680 2.15 -20.18 38.85
N VAL A 681 1.55 -19.06 39.27
CA VAL A 681 1.54 -18.63 40.67
C VAL A 681 0.73 -19.60 41.53
N ILE A 682 -0.45 -20.03 41.06
CA ILE A 682 -1.30 -21.00 41.76
C ILE A 682 -0.60 -22.35 41.89
N GLU A 683 0.03 -22.85 40.82
CA GLU A 683 0.77 -24.11 40.82
C GLU A 683 1.94 -24.06 41.82
N ARG A 684 2.77 -23.01 41.79
CA ARG A 684 3.85 -22.82 42.77
C ARG A 684 3.33 -22.79 44.20
N ARG A 685 2.20 -22.12 44.45
CA ARG A 685 1.58 -22.06 45.78
C ARG A 685 1.09 -23.43 46.24
N ASN A 686 0.50 -24.22 45.34
CA ASN A 686 0.03 -25.57 45.65
C ASN A 686 1.20 -26.54 45.89
N MET A 687 2.30 -26.41 45.14
CA MET A 687 3.54 -27.17 45.39
C MET A 687 4.12 -26.87 46.78
N VAL A 688 4.13 -25.60 47.19
CA VAL A 688 4.61 -25.19 48.53
C VAL A 688 3.68 -25.67 49.65
N ARG A 689 2.38 -25.81 49.38
CA ARG A 689 1.39 -26.34 50.34
C ARG A 689 1.37 -27.87 50.45
N GLY A 690 2.05 -28.59 49.57
CA GLY A 690 2.06 -30.06 49.58
C GLY A 690 0.79 -30.72 49.03
N ASP A 691 -0.14 -29.94 48.47
CA ASP A 691 -1.47 -30.42 48.01
C ASP A 691 -1.45 -31.09 46.62
N VAL A 692 -0.28 -31.30 46.02
CA VAL A 692 -0.18 -31.85 44.66
C VAL A 692 0.02 -33.36 44.69
N SER A 693 -1.09 -34.10 44.55
CA SER A 693 -1.05 -35.44 43.98
C SER A 693 -0.47 -35.35 42.57
N SER A 694 0.69 -35.98 42.35
CA SER A 694 1.42 -36.05 41.08
C SER A 694 0.51 -36.16 39.85
N ARG A 695 0.27 -35.07 39.12
CA ARG A 695 -0.36 -35.11 37.79
C ARG A 695 0.71 -34.87 36.73
N ARG A 696 1.08 -35.95 36.05
CA ARG A 696 1.78 -36.04 34.76
C ARG A 696 3.00 -35.12 34.59
N SER A 697 3.96 -35.22 35.51
CA SER A 697 5.36 -35.01 35.11
C SER A 697 5.73 -36.16 34.17
N ARG A 698 6.10 -35.84 32.93
CA ARG A 698 6.70 -36.76 31.96
C ARG A 698 7.79 -37.54 32.70
N LYS A 699 7.57 -38.85 32.96
CA LYS A 699 8.51 -39.68 33.72
C LYS A 699 9.84 -39.73 32.97
N HIS A 700 10.78 -38.86 33.33
CA HIS A 700 12.18 -39.05 32.99
C HIS A 700 12.73 -40.14 33.91
N SER A 701 12.60 -41.40 33.49
CA SER A 701 13.36 -42.48 34.12
C SER A 701 14.82 -42.31 33.71
N HIS A 702 15.61 -41.66 34.56
CA HIS A 702 17.06 -41.78 34.48
C HIS A 702 17.45 -43.16 35.01
N ARG A 703 18.04 -43.99 34.15
CA ARG A 703 18.67 -45.25 34.56
C ARG A 703 20.04 -44.87 35.14
N HIS A 704 20.20 -45.04 36.45
CA HIS A 704 21.51 -45.00 37.11
C HIS A 704 22.29 -46.27 36.81
#